data_AF-A0A371P2R6-F1
#
_entry.id   AF-A0A371P2R6-F1
#
_cell.length_a   1.000
_cell.length_b   1.000
_cell.length_c   1.000
_cell.angle_alpha   90.00
_cell.angle_beta   90.00
_cell.angle_gamma   90.00
#
_symmetry.space_group_name_H-M   'P 1'
#
loop_
_entity.id
_entity.type
_entity.pdbx_description
1 polymer ?
#
loop_
_entity_poly.entity_id
_entity_poly.type
_entity_poly.pdbx_seq_one_letter_code
_entity_poly.pdbx_strand_id
1 'polypeptide(L)'
;MTRESSRRQRRRQRLIPTVLVGGLVAGAISVAAPSNALNTATLAGSQTWTVHDASFPGLDTGSVRTTSGGALQGYGGLRVDVQGGVSPLNGILLRGFGITYDGRGTFDTTQGVKVDGVVVQRNLTVGTDKAYGRFLDSFTNTTKKTVVVDVAFGGQLGYGTGNNKASVATTSNGDASITTADGWASFDTAAGPTRRPSATVTGTPGTAGALTRVGNFLRDPFENSFASAGADENNHPGFVHGLTIAPGDTVSLAQYVVTGGTSVSDVGATASSLLTSPDVSGLSSSEICSIVNFPKTAVGTTDAACTPGTRAPITNEVKNATQAETVTTTSPYDPIGKDITTLLADFESRKTNSQQVVRAYLDRIAAYDRGAFGLHSVLSVAPDAMKQARAADAARKAGDKRPLLGVPILAKDIIDTKDMPTTGGSDLFDGWTPKDDSYQVKKLREAGAIIVGKANLSRFAQSGHFSESHYGQVWNAFDPSKSSIGSSGGSAVAVASSFGAAALGTQTGDSLWGPSWGGSLYSLRGTDGMQSSDGTMPLTLIQDYVGFIAQSLPDLSLLLNASATTDNPADVLDDVANGKRPSDWRTFLKADALKGKVIGIPAGAYDDPFGTTVTSDALKAQFAVFEQAGATIKQIPAAPAAPTRPDFGSLGNEGWRQWFAAHPDAPTTLDQVSTGNGSTNEQQRAFEAYRAQYRALLEKWMSDNGADAVLYPQGLSDIHLNDTIGNSFGRLDPQSSAAGVPTAIFPAGVNANGTPIGFQLQGAAFQDGELLGMAYAYDTIAKGRQIPTITPALAYDADAIPNPVEPLEPIPTQPAPSVPVKIASAVSFKLSSSSIKAGKNGKVTVAVKASGVSGPLGTIRVKKGSKTLKTVTFRAKDKGKRTFTLPKLGKGKHRLKVVYSGGGDVKGKTSTTRTLRVK
;
A
#
# COMPACT_ATOMS: atom_id res chain seq x y z
N MET A 1 -20.44 -70.91 9.07
CA MET A 1 -19.36 -71.84 8.67
C MET A 1 -18.56 -71.23 7.52
N THR A 2 -17.31 -70.85 7.84
CA THR A 2 -16.07 -70.95 7.02
C THR A 2 -16.00 -70.24 5.65
N ARG A 3 -15.32 -69.09 5.52
CA ARG A 3 -13.85 -68.83 5.34
C ARG A 3 -13.30 -69.22 3.95
N GLU A 4 -12.89 -68.19 3.20
CA GLU A 4 -11.75 -68.06 2.24
C GLU A 4 -12.11 -66.96 1.23
N SER A 5 -11.25 -66.17 0.60
CA SER A 5 -9.92 -65.63 0.87
C SER A 5 -9.78 -64.40 -0.06
N SER A 6 -8.81 -63.55 0.24
CA SER A 6 -8.49 -62.24 -0.35
C SER A 6 -8.48 -62.13 -1.89
N ARG A 7 -8.94 -60.98 -2.42
CA ARG A 7 -8.29 -60.31 -3.57
C ARG A 7 -8.63 -58.81 -3.64
N ARG A 8 -7.55 -58.02 -3.65
CA ARG A 8 -7.43 -56.56 -3.77
C ARG A 8 -8.34 -55.96 -4.86
N GLN A 9 -9.27 -55.08 -4.48
CA GLN A 9 -9.86 -54.10 -5.40
C GLN A 9 -9.02 -52.81 -5.36
N ARG A 10 -8.25 -52.58 -6.44
CA ARG A 10 -7.65 -51.28 -6.74
C ARG A 10 -8.78 -50.30 -7.06
N ARG A 11 -9.11 -49.39 -6.14
CA ARG A 11 -9.78 -48.12 -6.48
C ARG A 11 -8.83 -47.33 -7.38
N ARG A 12 -9.11 -47.27 -8.69
CA ARG A 12 -8.52 -46.28 -9.59
C ARG A 12 -9.07 -44.91 -9.19
N GLN A 13 -8.37 -44.21 -8.29
CA GLN A 13 -8.49 -42.76 -8.19
C GLN A 13 -7.99 -42.19 -9.52
N ARG A 14 -8.92 -41.62 -10.31
CA ARG A 14 -8.55 -40.72 -11.39
C ARG A 14 -7.95 -39.49 -10.73
N LEU A 15 -6.62 -39.42 -10.69
CA LEU A 15 -5.87 -38.19 -10.46
C LEU A 15 -6.27 -37.22 -11.59
N ILE A 16 -7.12 -36.26 -11.27
CA ILE A 16 -7.28 -35.04 -12.06
C ILE A 16 -6.04 -34.22 -11.72
N PRO A 17 -5.13 -33.95 -12.67
CA PRO A 17 -3.98 -33.12 -12.39
C PRO A 17 -4.46 -31.70 -12.07
N THR A 18 -4.13 -31.24 -10.86
CA THR A 18 -4.23 -29.84 -10.45
C THR A 18 -3.43 -29.02 -11.46
N VAL A 19 -4.12 -28.30 -12.35
CA VAL A 19 -3.51 -27.31 -13.23
C VAL A 19 -2.99 -26.21 -12.32
N LEU A 20 -1.68 -26.17 -12.12
CA LEU A 20 -1.01 -25.00 -11.55
C LEU A 20 -1.35 -23.81 -12.45
N VAL A 21 -1.97 -22.79 -11.85
CA VAL A 21 -2.03 -21.43 -12.42
C VAL A 21 -0.59 -20.94 -12.53
N GLY A 22 0.03 -21.24 -13.66
CA GLY A 22 1.33 -20.70 -14.05
C GLY A 22 1.13 -19.24 -14.42
N GLY A 23 1.04 -18.38 -13.40
CA GLY A 23 1.33 -16.97 -13.58
C GLY A 23 2.73 -16.88 -14.16
N LEU A 24 2.85 -16.28 -15.35
CA LEU A 24 4.12 -15.85 -15.89
C LEU A 24 4.79 -15.00 -14.80
N VAL A 25 5.78 -15.58 -14.14
CA VAL A 25 6.71 -14.87 -13.28
C VAL A 25 7.35 -13.82 -14.18
N ALA A 26 6.87 -12.58 -14.08
CA ALA A 26 7.65 -11.42 -14.48
C ALA A 26 9.02 -11.65 -13.83
N GLY A 27 10.03 -11.86 -14.66
CA GLY A 27 11.37 -12.18 -14.18
C GLY A 27 11.72 -11.15 -13.12
N ALA A 28 12.02 -11.61 -11.91
CA ALA A 28 12.35 -10.74 -10.80
C ALA A 28 13.54 -9.88 -11.22
N ILE A 29 13.29 -8.66 -11.67
CA ILE A 29 14.29 -7.62 -11.73
C ILE A 29 14.53 -7.29 -10.26
N SER A 30 15.55 -7.90 -9.68
CA SER A 30 16.10 -7.47 -8.40
C SER A 30 16.78 -6.13 -8.63
N VAL A 31 15.99 -5.07 -8.78
CA VAL A 31 16.45 -3.75 -8.39
C VAL A 31 16.61 -3.84 -6.88
N ALA A 32 17.81 -3.58 -6.38
CA ALA A 32 17.95 -3.27 -4.97
C ALA A 32 17.20 -1.95 -4.71
N ALA A 33 15.88 -2.02 -4.54
CA ALA A 33 15.20 -1.06 -3.69
C ALA A 33 16.00 -1.02 -2.38
N PRO A 34 16.14 0.12 -1.69
CA PRO A 34 16.61 0.07 -0.32
C PRO A 34 15.69 -0.89 0.43
N SER A 35 16.17 -2.12 0.64
CA SER A 35 15.64 -3.00 1.64
C SER A 35 15.73 -2.21 2.93
N ASN A 36 14.59 -2.11 3.61
CA ASN A 36 14.37 -1.57 4.95
C ASN A 36 13.92 -0.12 4.99
N ALA A 37 12.61 0.06 5.09
CA ALA A 37 12.04 1.22 5.76
C ALA A 37 10.89 0.85 6.71
N LEU A 38 10.84 -0.41 7.15
CA LEU A 38 10.04 -0.77 8.31
C LEU A 38 10.94 -1.19 9.46
N ASN A 39 10.63 -0.70 10.64
CA ASN A 39 11.38 -1.04 11.83
C ASN A 39 11.07 -2.47 12.26
N THR A 40 12.14 -3.17 12.64
CA THR A 40 12.09 -4.57 13.06
C THR A 40 12.48 -4.68 14.52
N ALA A 41 11.59 -5.26 15.33
CA ALA A 41 11.87 -5.65 16.71
C ALA A 41 12.23 -7.13 16.77
N THR A 42 13.22 -7.50 17.58
CA THR A 42 13.65 -8.89 17.77
C THR A 42 13.18 -9.39 19.13
N LEU A 43 12.38 -10.44 19.15
CA LEU A 43 11.89 -11.14 20.33
C LEU A 43 12.89 -12.21 20.80
N ALA A 44 12.61 -12.79 21.97
CA ALA A 44 13.32 -13.96 22.47
C ALA A 44 13.33 -15.10 21.44
N GLY A 45 14.45 -15.82 21.33
CA GLY A 45 14.59 -16.93 20.37
C GLY A 45 14.88 -16.51 18.92
N SER A 46 15.25 -15.26 18.68
CA SER A 46 15.60 -14.70 17.35
C SER A 46 14.41 -14.58 16.38
N GLN A 47 13.16 -14.62 16.88
CA GLN A 47 12.01 -14.21 16.08
C GLN A 47 12.03 -12.69 15.91
N THR A 48 11.66 -12.19 14.74
CA THR A 48 11.54 -10.76 14.47
C THR A 48 10.11 -10.41 14.11
N TRP A 49 9.68 -9.22 14.50
CA TRP A 49 8.41 -8.61 14.13
C TRP A 49 8.71 -7.33 13.37
N THR A 50 8.09 -7.18 12.21
CA THR A 50 8.07 -5.93 11.46
C THR A 50 6.70 -5.29 11.69
N VAL A 51 6.66 -4.00 12.01
CA VAL A 51 5.43 -3.27 12.34
C VAL A 51 5.22 -2.15 11.32
N HIS A 52 3.97 -1.88 10.97
CA HIS A 52 3.58 -0.73 10.15
C HIS A 52 3.60 0.54 10.99
N ASP A 53 4.73 1.24 10.96
CA ASP A 53 4.90 2.55 11.60
C ASP A 53 4.86 3.70 10.57
N ALA A 54 5.20 4.91 11.00
CA ALA A 54 5.18 6.09 10.14
C ALA A 54 6.35 6.14 9.11
N SER A 55 7.29 5.20 9.17
CA SER A 55 8.41 5.10 8.22
C SER A 55 7.94 4.44 6.91
N PHE A 56 8.60 4.74 5.79
CA PHE A 56 8.21 4.22 4.44
C PHE A 56 7.84 2.71 4.47
N PRO A 57 6.62 2.31 4.07
CA PRO A 57 5.67 3.03 3.22
C PRO A 57 4.68 3.94 3.96
N GLY A 58 4.85 4.13 5.27
CA GLY A 58 4.05 5.04 6.09
C GLY A 58 2.59 4.64 6.19
N LEU A 59 2.32 3.33 6.29
CA LEU A 59 0.97 2.82 6.52
C LEU A 59 0.47 3.23 7.90
N ASP A 60 1.36 3.26 8.89
CA ASP A 60 1.12 3.88 10.20
C ASP A 60 -0.14 3.37 10.92
N THR A 61 -0.43 2.08 10.79
CA THR A 61 -1.55 1.38 11.44
C THR A 61 -1.14 0.79 12.80
N GLY A 62 0.15 0.58 13.02
CA GLY A 62 0.70 -0.15 14.17
C GLY A 62 0.47 -1.66 14.13
N SER A 63 -0.11 -2.20 13.04
CA SER A 63 -0.29 -3.63 12.90
C SER A 63 1.06 -4.32 12.59
N VAL A 64 1.18 -5.57 13.02
CA VAL A 64 2.33 -6.43 12.73
C VAL A 64 2.28 -6.79 11.26
N ARG A 65 3.13 -6.14 10.45
CA ARG A 65 3.26 -6.45 9.02
C ARG A 65 3.60 -7.91 8.82
N THR A 66 4.67 -8.40 9.46
CA THR A 66 5.09 -9.80 9.37
C THR A 66 5.96 -10.23 10.53
N THR A 67 6.13 -11.54 10.69
CA THR A 67 7.10 -12.12 11.63
C THR A 67 8.03 -13.12 10.94
N SER A 68 9.27 -13.29 11.39
CA SER A 68 10.27 -14.18 10.76
C SER A 68 9.98 -15.69 10.83
N GLY A 69 8.75 -16.09 11.15
CA GLY A 69 8.35 -17.49 11.10
C GLY A 69 6.89 -17.78 11.40
N GLY A 70 6.00 -16.78 11.43
CA GLY A 70 4.58 -16.96 11.70
C GLY A 70 3.73 -16.17 10.71
N ALA A 71 2.46 -16.55 10.57
CA ALA A 71 1.56 -16.03 9.54
C ALA A 71 0.80 -14.75 9.94
N LEU A 72 1.32 -13.96 10.88
CA LEU A 72 0.79 -12.62 11.12
C LEU A 72 1.07 -11.75 9.88
N GLN A 73 0.02 -11.35 9.16
CA GLN A 73 0.08 -10.51 7.96
C GLN A 73 -0.78 -9.27 8.17
N GLY A 74 -0.22 -8.14 8.59
CA GLY A 74 -1.05 -7.00 8.99
C GLY A 74 -1.97 -7.32 10.17
N TYR A 75 -1.45 -8.02 11.17
CA TYR A 75 -2.24 -8.47 12.32
C TYR A 75 -2.11 -7.52 13.51
N GLY A 76 -3.20 -7.29 14.23
CA GLY A 76 -3.29 -6.27 15.29
C GLY A 76 -3.68 -4.89 14.77
N GLY A 77 -4.34 -4.81 13.61
CA GLY A 77 -5.02 -3.61 13.14
C GLY A 77 -6.17 -3.22 14.08
N LEU A 78 -6.58 -1.96 14.02
CA LEU A 78 -7.65 -1.40 14.83
C LEU A 78 -8.74 -0.82 13.93
N ARG A 79 -9.98 -1.24 14.11
CA ARG A 79 -11.16 -0.54 13.58
C ARG A 79 -12.01 -0.07 14.75
N VAL A 80 -12.60 1.10 14.63
CA VAL A 80 -13.39 1.73 15.70
C VAL A 80 -14.71 2.19 15.11
N ASP A 81 -15.82 1.76 15.72
CA ASP A 81 -17.16 2.24 15.43
C ASP A 81 -17.71 3.02 16.65
N VAL A 82 -17.85 4.34 16.53
CA VAL A 82 -18.52 5.18 17.52
C VAL A 82 -20.00 5.21 17.18
N GLN A 83 -20.86 4.75 18.10
CA GLN A 83 -22.28 4.62 17.84
C GLN A 83 -22.93 5.97 17.45
N GLY A 84 -23.58 6.01 16.28
CA GLY A 84 -24.18 7.23 15.73
C GLY A 84 -23.16 8.23 15.19
N GLY A 85 -21.89 7.83 15.07
CA GLY A 85 -20.82 8.58 14.44
C GLY A 85 -21.10 8.81 12.96
N VAL A 86 -20.60 9.95 12.46
CA VAL A 86 -20.71 10.37 11.06
C VAL A 86 -19.34 10.58 10.44
N SER A 87 -18.26 10.40 11.23
CA SER A 87 -16.91 10.50 10.73
C SER A 87 -16.71 9.47 9.62
N PRO A 88 -16.13 9.88 8.50
CA PRO A 88 -15.74 8.93 7.47
C PRO A 88 -14.62 7.96 7.90
N LEU A 89 -13.95 8.21 9.04
CA LEU A 89 -13.00 7.29 9.67
C LEU A 89 -13.67 6.20 10.52
N ASN A 90 -14.98 6.27 10.70
CA ASN A 90 -15.72 5.32 11.53
C ASN A 90 -15.83 3.97 10.78
N GLY A 91 -15.49 2.86 11.44
CA GLY A 91 -15.56 1.50 10.88
C GLY A 91 -14.39 1.07 9.98
N ILE A 92 -13.47 1.97 9.60
CA ILE A 92 -12.31 1.63 8.75
C ILE A 92 -11.06 1.32 9.58
N LEU A 93 -10.04 0.72 8.94
CA LEU A 93 -8.74 0.49 9.55
C LEU A 93 -8.07 1.82 9.90
N LEU A 94 -7.88 2.08 11.20
CA LEU A 94 -7.26 3.29 11.69
C LEU A 94 -5.76 3.33 11.37
N ARG A 95 -5.31 4.54 11.06
CA ARG A 95 -3.94 4.90 10.69
C ARG A 95 -3.66 6.36 11.02
N GLY A 96 -2.42 6.80 10.84
CA GLY A 96 -2.04 8.20 11.08
C GLY A 96 -1.73 8.48 12.54
N PHE A 97 -1.29 7.47 13.28
CA PHE A 97 -0.87 7.52 14.67
C PHE A 97 0.51 8.17 14.88
N GLY A 98 1.27 8.40 13.80
CA GLY A 98 2.65 8.84 13.81
C GLY A 98 3.52 7.89 14.63
N ILE A 99 3.37 6.58 14.45
CA ILE A 99 4.05 5.58 15.27
C ILE A 99 5.56 5.68 15.05
N THR A 100 6.30 5.72 16.14
CA THR A 100 7.77 5.79 16.13
C THR A 100 8.37 4.64 16.90
N TYR A 101 9.39 4.00 16.31
CA TYR A 101 10.13 2.92 16.95
C TYR A 101 11.28 3.46 17.80
N ASP A 102 11.38 3.01 19.05
CA ASP A 102 12.43 3.45 19.98
C ASP A 102 13.78 2.72 19.80
N GLY A 103 13.83 1.70 18.93
CA GLY A 103 15.01 0.86 18.72
C GLY A 103 15.20 -0.27 19.74
N ARG A 104 14.26 -0.45 20.68
CA ARG A 104 14.34 -1.39 21.81
C ARG A 104 13.07 -2.23 22.01
N GLY A 105 12.14 -2.19 21.05
CA GLY A 105 10.92 -2.98 21.07
C GLY A 105 9.66 -2.17 21.34
N THR A 106 9.73 -0.85 21.52
CA THR A 106 8.56 0.00 21.77
C THR A 106 8.21 0.80 20.52
N PHE A 107 6.92 0.88 20.23
CA PHE A 107 6.31 1.63 19.15
C PHE A 107 5.24 2.53 19.75
N ASP A 108 5.53 3.83 19.80
CA ASP A 108 4.70 4.84 20.45
C ASP A 108 4.05 5.77 19.43
N THR A 109 2.76 6.05 19.61
CA THR A 109 2.09 7.11 18.85
C THR A 109 2.65 8.47 19.19
N THR A 110 3.01 9.26 18.19
CA THR A 110 3.30 10.69 18.37
C THR A 110 2.07 11.57 18.23
N GLN A 111 0.96 11.01 17.70
CA GLN A 111 -0.33 11.67 17.59
C GLN A 111 -1.49 10.68 17.70
N GLY A 112 -2.65 11.16 18.15
CA GLY A 112 -3.86 10.38 18.30
C GLY A 112 -4.78 10.57 17.09
N VAL A 113 -5.63 9.59 16.83
CA VAL A 113 -6.61 9.64 15.74
C VAL A 113 -7.97 9.95 16.33
N LYS A 114 -8.64 11.02 15.88
CA LYS A 114 -9.93 11.42 16.41
C LYS A 114 -11.08 10.93 15.53
N VAL A 115 -11.91 10.04 16.07
CA VAL A 115 -13.12 9.48 15.42
C VAL A 115 -14.34 9.93 16.21
N ASP A 116 -15.20 10.75 15.62
CA ASP A 116 -16.48 11.20 16.21
C ASP A 116 -16.40 11.68 17.68
N GLY A 117 -15.32 12.39 18.03
CA GLY A 117 -15.09 12.91 19.38
C GLY A 117 -14.39 11.97 20.34
N VAL A 118 -14.00 10.78 19.89
CA VAL A 118 -13.13 9.84 20.60
C VAL A 118 -11.71 9.96 20.05
N VAL A 119 -10.74 10.28 20.91
CA VAL A 119 -9.31 10.28 20.54
C VAL A 119 -8.74 8.90 20.86
N VAL A 120 -8.21 8.24 19.83
CA VAL A 120 -7.61 6.91 19.89
C VAL A 120 -6.08 7.03 19.91
N GLN A 121 -5.45 6.32 20.83
CA GLN A 121 -3.99 6.22 20.99
C GLN A 121 -3.59 4.75 21.11
N ARG A 122 -2.34 4.45 20.78
CA ARG A 122 -1.77 3.10 20.71
C ARG A 122 -0.34 3.06 21.24
N ASN A 123 -0.08 2.18 22.19
CA ASN A 123 1.28 1.79 22.58
C ASN A 123 1.48 0.31 22.24
N LEU A 124 2.48 0.00 21.42
CA LEU A 124 2.89 -1.37 21.15
C LEU A 124 4.26 -1.63 21.77
N THR A 125 4.33 -2.61 22.67
CA THR A 125 5.60 -3.12 23.21
C THR A 125 5.82 -4.55 22.77
N VAL A 126 6.87 -4.79 22.01
CA VAL A 126 7.36 -6.10 21.59
C VAL A 126 8.47 -6.53 22.56
N GLY A 127 8.18 -7.53 23.40
CA GLY A 127 9.12 -7.95 24.44
C GLY A 127 10.35 -8.65 23.87
N THR A 128 11.54 -8.02 23.99
CA THR A 128 12.79 -8.60 23.47
C THR A 128 13.23 -9.89 24.18
N ASP A 129 12.72 -10.13 25.38
CA ASP A 129 12.91 -11.32 26.21
C ASP A 129 11.61 -12.15 26.35
N LYS A 130 10.54 -11.74 25.67
CA LYS A 130 9.22 -12.36 25.77
C LYS A 130 8.77 -12.89 24.42
N ALA A 131 7.84 -13.84 24.47
CA ALA A 131 7.26 -14.48 23.29
C ALA A 131 5.93 -13.78 22.88
N TYR A 132 5.78 -12.49 23.18
CA TYR A 132 4.57 -11.74 22.87
C TYR A 132 4.82 -10.25 22.68
N GLY A 133 3.90 -9.59 21.98
CA GLY A 133 3.73 -8.14 21.96
C GLY A 133 2.47 -7.73 22.72
N ARG A 134 2.53 -6.61 23.44
CA ARG A 134 1.39 -5.97 24.10
C ARG A 134 0.94 -4.76 23.28
N PHE A 135 -0.34 -4.68 22.98
CA PHE A 135 -1.03 -3.52 22.45
C PHE A 135 -1.85 -2.89 23.59
N LEU A 136 -1.60 -1.62 23.88
CA LEU A 136 -2.44 -0.81 24.75
C LEU A 136 -3.11 0.25 23.89
N ASP A 137 -4.37 0.00 23.54
CA ASP A 137 -5.20 0.93 22.77
C ASP A 137 -6.08 1.73 23.74
N SER A 138 -5.99 3.06 23.69
CA SER A 138 -6.65 3.98 24.63
C SER A 138 -7.64 4.89 23.91
N PHE A 139 -8.83 5.04 24.48
CA PHE A 139 -9.97 5.73 23.90
C PHE A 139 -10.43 6.83 24.84
N THR A 140 -10.21 8.09 24.45
CA THR A 140 -10.53 9.26 25.27
C THR A 140 -11.76 9.97 24.71
N ASN A 141 -12.83 10.05 25.50
CA ASN A 141 -14.04 10.77 25.09
C ASN A 141 -13.87 12.28 25.30
N THR A 142 -13.75 13.02 24.20
CA THR A 142 -13.60 14.48 24.20
C THR A 142 -14.94 15.22 24.09
N THR A 143 -16.06 14.50 24.04
CA THR A 143 -17.40 15.08 23.95
C THR A 143 -17.95 15.43 25.34
N LYS A 144 -19.12 16.07 25.36
CA LYS A 144 -19.85 16.41 26.60
C LYS A 144 -20.86 15.35 27.02
N LYS A 145 -20.94 14.21 26.32
CA LYS A 145 -21.90 13.14 26.58
C LYS A 145 -21.18 11.80 26.63
N THR A 146 -21.77 10.82 27.32
CA THR A 146 -21.26 9.44 27.26
C THR A 146 -21.33 8.95 25.82
N VAL A 147 -20.28 8.27 25.38
CA VAL A 147 -20.21 7.63 24.05
C VAL A 147 -20.12 6.12 24.20
N VAL A 148 -20.71 5.40 23.25
CA VAL A 148 -20.57 3.96 23.10
C VAL A 148 -19.70 3.71 21.88
N VAL A 149 -18.69 2.86 22.04
CA VAL A 149 -17.68 2.60 21.04
C VAL A 149 -17.47 1.09 20.92
N ASP A 150 -17.66 0.55 19.73
CA ASP A 150 -17.23 -0.80 19.40
C ASP A 150 -15.83 -0.75 18.79
N VAL A 151 -14.95 -1.64 19.26
CA VAL A 151 -13.54 -1.67 18.88
C VAL A 151 -13.20 -3.07 18.39
N ALA A 152 -12.77 -3.18 17.15
CA ALA A 152 -12.28 -4.44 16.58
C ALA A 152 -10.74 -4.44 16.54
N PHE A 153 -10.14 -5.44 17.18
CA PHE A 153 -8.71 -5.75 17.06
C PHE A 153 -8.53 -7.04 16.28
N GLY A 154 -7.68 -7.05 15.26
CA GLY A 154 -7.56 -8.24 14.42
C GLY A 154 -6.68 -8.04 13.19
N GLY A 155 -6.93 -8.84 12.16
CA GLY A 155 -6.18 -8.78 10.91
C GLY A 155 -6.08 -10.16 10.27
N GLN A 156 -5.06 -10.36 9.45
CA GLN A 156 -4.88 -11.61 8.73
C GLN A 156 -3.81 -12.50 9.39
N LEU A 157 -4.18 -13.75 9.65
CA LEU A 157 -3.32 -14.77 10.29
C LEU A 157 -2.87 -15.88 9.33
N GLY A 158 -3.29 -15.84 8.07
CA GLY A 158 -3.03 -16.84 7.02
C GLY A 158 -3.56 -16.34 5.69
N TYR A 159 -3.53 -17.14 4.62
CA TYR A 159 -4.15 -16.75 3.36
C TYR A 159 -4.66 -17.97 2.58
N GLY A 160 -5.78 -17.78 1.88
CA GLY A 160 -6.36 -18.78 1.00
C GLY A 160 -6.69 -20.09 1.71
N THR A 161 -6.40 -21.20 1.03
CA THR A 161 -6.74 -22.55 1.49
C THR A 161 -5.49 -23.43 1.64
N GLY A 162 -5.67 -24.68 2.08
CA GLY A 162 -4.58 -25.65 2.18
C GLY A 162 -3.59 -25.34 3.29
N ASN A 163 -2.30 -25.29 2.97
CA ASN A 163 -1.21 -25.18 3.96
C ASN A 163 -0.95 -23.76 4.48
N ASN A 164 -1.45 -22.76 3.77
CA ASN A 164 -1.23 -21.34 4.09
C ASN A 164 -2.36 -20.74 4.93
N LYS A 165 -3.46 -21.47 5.11
CA LYS A 165 -4.58 -21.02 5.93
C LYS A 165 -4.24 -21.05 7.41
N ALA A 166 -4.82 -20.12 8.16
CA ALA A 166 -4.93 -20.22 9.60
C ALA A 166 -6.18 -20.99 10.00
N SER A 167 -6.13 -21.69 11.12
CA SER A 167 -7.30 -22.32 11.71
C SER A 167 -7.28 -22.10 13.20
N VAL A 168 -8.45 -21.87 13.79
CA VAL A 168 -8.60 -21.81 15.25
C VAL A 168 -8.19 -23.18 15.80
N ALA A 169 -7.15 -23.20 16.61
CA ALA A 169 -6.55 -24.42 17.11
C ALA A 169 -7.13 -24.81 18.47
N THR A 170 -7.14 -23.87 19.41
CA THR A 170 -7.86 -24.00 20.68
C THR A 170 -8.14 -22.63 21.32
N THR A 171 -9.08 -22.55 22.25
CA THR A 171 -9.46 -21.37 23.02
C THR A 171 -9.22 -21.57 24.52
N SER A 172 -9.45 -20.52 25.31
CA SER A 172 -9.29 -20.58 26.78
C SER A 172 -10.20 -21.58 27.49
N ASN A 173 -11.29 -22.02 26.86
CA ASN A 173 -12.20 -23.02 27.41
C ASN A 173 -11.84 -24.46 26.95
N GLY A 174 -10.87 -24.61 26.04
CA GLY A 174 -10.40 -25.89 25.50
C GLY A 174 -11.09 -26.37 24.22
N ASP A 175 -12.01 -25.59 23.64
CA ASP A 175 -12.63 -25.88 22.34
C ASP A 175 -11.87 -25.20 21.19
N ALA A 176 -12.43 -25.24 19.97
CA ALA A 176 -11.90 -24.56 18.77
C ALA A 176 -12.91 -23.55 18.18
N SER A 177 -13.77 -22.98 19.03
CA SER A 177 -14.79 -22.00 18.63
C SER A 177 -14.61 -20.74 19.47
N ILE A 178 -14.33 -19.61 18.83
CA ILE A 178 -14.12 -18.36 19.55
C ILE A 178 -15.49 -17.77 19.93
N THR A 179 -15.75 -17.66 21.23
CA THR A 179 -16.99 -17.10 21.78
C THR A 179 -16.69 -15.98 22.78
N THR A 180 -17.73 -15.28 23.25
CA THR A 180 -17.59 -14.25 24.31
C THR A 180 -17.18 -14.82 25.67
N ALA A 181 -17.23 -16.15 25.83
CA ALA A 181 -16.75 -16.84 27.03
C ALA A 181 -15.23 -17.04 27.02
N ASP A 182 -14.55 -16.70 25.91
CA ASP A 182 -13.12 -16.90 25.77
C ASP A 182 -12.31 -15.65 26.08
N GLY A 183 -11.26 -15.81 26.88
CA GLY A 183 -10.28 -14.76 27.15
C GLY A 183 -9.07 -14.77 26.22
N TRP A 184 -8.88 -15.85 25.47
CA TRP A 184 -7.89 -15.96 24.41
C TRP A 184 -8.27 -17.03 23.38
N ALA A 185 -7.74 -16.88 22.16
CA ALA A 185 -7.82 -17.87 21.09
C ALA A 185 -6.45 -18.09 20.45
N SER A 186 -6.14 -19.34 20.10
CA SER A 186 -4.91 -19.73 19.41
C SER A 186 -5.18 -20.18 17.98
N PHE A 187 -4.20 -19.95 17.11
CA PHE A 187 -4.29 -20.20 15.69
C PHE A 187 -3.10 -21.01 15.23
N ASP A 188 -3.38 -21.97 14.34
CA ASP A 188 -2.39 -22.84 13.74
C ASP A 188 -2.42 -22.71 12.22
N THR A 189 -1.25 -22.41 11.65
CA THR A 189 -1.05 -22.29 10.21
C THR A 189 -0.20 -23.47 9.75
N ALA A 190 -0.86 -24.51 9.22
CA ALA A 190 -0.27 -25.83 9.07
C ALA A 190 0.40 -26.07 7.70
N ALA A 191 1.75 -26.00 7.63
CA ALA A 191 2.67 -27.05 7.16
C ALA A 191 4.00 -26.49 6.61
N GLY A 192 5.12 -27.03 7.12
CA GLY A 192 6.48 -26.70 6.70
C GLY A 192 7.44 -26.66 7.90
N PRO A 193 8.78 -26.63 7.69
CA PRO A 193 9.78 -26.56 8.76
C PRO A 193 9.70 -25.26 9.60
N THR A 194 8.78 -24.35 9.27
CA THR A 194 8.56 -23.04 9.88
C THR A 194 7.17 -22.88 10.52
N ARG A 195 6.41 -23.96 10.77
CA ARG A 195 5.12 -23.87 11.50
C ARG A 195 5.32 -23.15 12.84
N ARG A 196 4.68 -22.00 13.04
CA ARG A 196 4.63 -21.30 14.32
C ARG A 196 3.21 -20.86 14.64
N PRO A 197 2.54 -21.56 15.56
CA PRO A 197 1.26 -21.13 16.11
C PRO A 197 1.35 -19.75 16.74
N SER A 198 0.19 -19.11 16.85
CA SER A 198 0.04 -17.83 17.55
C SER A 198 -1.16 -17.88 18.49
N ALA A 199 -1.25 -16.94 19.43
CA ALA A 199 -2.45 -16.74 20.22
C ALA A 199 -2.73 -15.25 20.46
N THR A 200 -4.00 -14.89 20.60
CA THR A 200 -4.44 -13.54 20.93
C THR A 200 -5.20 -13.57 22.25
N VAL A 201 -4.75 -12.78 23.22
CA VAL A 201 -5.41 -12.58 24.52
C VAL A 201 -6.16 -11.26 24.47
N THR A 202 -7.47 -11.33 24.69
CA THR A 202 -8.40 -10.20 24.51
C THR A 202 -8.92 -9.64 25.84
N GLY A 203 -8.78 -10.38 26.94
CA GLY A 203 -9.19 -9.93 28.27
C GLY A 203 -9.97 -11.00 29.02
N THR A 204 -10.44 -10.69 30.23
CA THR A 204 -11.22 -11.60 31.06
C THR A 204 -12.71 -11.51 30.70
N PRO A 205 -13.38 -12.63 30.38
CA PRO A 205 -14.83 -12.66 30.15
C PRO A 205 -15.62 -12.02 31.31
N GLY A 206 -16.70 -11.30 30.98
CA GLY A 206 -17.57 -10.64 31.97
C GLY A 206 -17.04 -9.30 32.53
N THR A 207 -15.85 -8.85 32.14
CA THR A 207 -15.38 -7.48 32.43
C THR A 207 -16.02 -6.44 31.51
N ALA A 208 -15.95 -5.15 31.86
CA ALA A 208 -16.59 -4.08 31.09
C ALA A 208 -16.04 -3.92 29.65
N GLY A 209 -14.79 -4.34 29.40
CA GLY A 209 -14.20 -4.39 28.06
C GLY A 209 -14.03 -5.80 27.50
N ALA A 210 -14.78 -6.78 28.02
CA ALA A 210 -14.71 -8.15 27.53
C ALA A 210 -15.13 -8.25 26.05
N LEU A 211 -14.73 -9.36 25.42
CA LEU A 211 -15.12 -9.68 24.06
C LEU A 211 -16.66 -9.77 23.96
N THR A 212 -17.24 -9.03 23.02
CA THR A 212 -18.68 -8.98 22.78
C THR A 212 -19.10 -9.81 21.57
N ARG A 213 -18.21 -9.93 20.57
CA ARG A 213 -18.36 -10.83 19.42
C ARG A 213 -17.05 -10.98 18.65
N VAL A 214 -17.06 -11.88 17.66
CA VAL A 214 -15.95 -12.06 16.71
C VAL A 214 -16.46 -11.81 15.30
N GLY A 215 -15.85 -10.84 14.63
CA GLY A 215 -16.17 -10.40 13.28
C GLY A 215 -15.13 -10.80 12.24
N ASN A 216 -15.46 -10.59 10.98
CA ASN A 216 -14.53 -10.75 9.86
C ASN A 216 -13.78 -9.43 9.60
N PHE A 217 -12.48 -9.41 9.88
CA PHE A 217 -11.65 -8.20 9.83
C PHE A 217 -11.27 -7.74 8.41
N LEU A 218 -11.32 -8.65 7.42
CA LEU A 218 -11.16 -8.31 6.01
C LEU A 218 -12.36 -7.49 5.51
N ARG A 219 -13.54 -7.79 6.04
CA ARG A 219 -14.78 -7.05 5.81
C ARG A 219 -15.01 -6.06 6.96
N ASP A 220 -16.22 -5.55 7.08
CA ASP A 220 -16.63 -4.82 8.27
C ASP A 220 -16.83 -5.82 9.43
N PRO A 221 -15.95 -5.81 10.46
CA PRO A 221 -16.05 -6.76 11.55
C PRO A 221 -17.23 -6.46 12.47
N PHE A 222 -17.89 -5.30 12.38
CA PHE A 222 -19.06 -4.94 13.20
C PHE A 222 -20.36 -5.52 12.61
N GLU A 223 -20.40 -5.72 11.29
CA GLU A 223 -21.55 -6.26 10.57
C GLU A 223 -21.37 -7.73 10.14
N ASN A 224 -20.13 -8.17 9.89
CA ASN A 224 -19.83 -9.50 9.35
C ASN A 224 -19.25 -10.39 10.45
N SER A 225 -19.82 -11.58 10.64
CA SER A 225 -19.31 -12.56 11.61
C SER A 225 -18.08 -13.31 11.09
N PHE A 226 -17.18 -13.68 12.00
CA PHE A 226 -16.04 -14.53 11.66
C PHE A 226 -16.47 -15.95 11.30
N ALA A 227 -15.90 -16.49 10.22
CA ALA A 227 -16.12 -17.88 9.83
C ALA A 227 -15.07 -18.78 10.53
N SER A 228 -15.51 -19.65 11.44
CA SER A 228 -14.61 -20.58 12.16
C SER A 228 -14.17 -21.78 11.32
N ALA A 229 -14.70 -21.94 10.11
CA ALA A 229 -14.37 -22.99 9.16
C ALA A 229 -14.59 -22.49 7.73
N GLY A 230 -13.93 -23.12 6.76
CA GLY A 230 -14.12 -22.82 5.34
C GLY A 230 -12.86 -22.38 4.61
N ALA A 231 -13.09 -21.57 3.58
CA ALA A 231 -12.13 -21.00 2.63
C ALA A 231 -11.31 -19.86 3.27
N ASP A 232 -11.04 -18.79 2.54
CA ASP A 232 -10.22 -17.65 3.02
C ASP A 232 -10.81 -16.87 4.20
N GLU A 233 -12.12 -16.91 4.41
CA GLU A 233 -12.80 -16.15 5.48
C GLU A 233 -12.33 -16.50 6.90
N ASN A 234 -11.74 -17.68 7.10
CA ASN A 234 -11.19 -18.12 8.40
C ASN A 234 -9.83 -17.49 8.74
N ASN A 235 -9.23 -16.75 7.81
CA ASN A 235 -7.91 -16.14 8.00
C ASN A 235 -7.99 -14.77 8.70
N HIS A 236 -9.19 -14.21 8.89
CA HIS A 236 -9.40 -12.80 9.25
C HIS A 236 -10.19 -12.57 10.54
N PRO A 237 -9.75 -13.07 11.71
CA PRO A 237 -10.48 -12.82 12.96
C PRO A 237 -10.40 -11.34 13.35
N GLY A 238 -11.55 -10.80 13.77
CA GLY A 238 -11.68 -9.49 14.42
C GLY A 238 -12.34 -9.62 15.78
N PHE A 239 -11.61 -9.35 16.85
CA PHE A 239 -12.10 -9.41 18.22
C PHE A 239 -12.77 -8.09 18.59
N VAL A 240 -14.10 -8.11 18.77
CA VAL A 240 -14.91 -6.89 18.96
C VAL A 240 -15.22 -6.67 20.44
N HIS A 241 -14.92 -5.48 20.94
CA HIS A 241 -15.14 -5.03 22.31
C HIS A 241 -16.08 -3.84 22.34
N GLY A 242 -17.11 -3.88 23.19
CA GLY A 242 -17.99 -2.74 23.42
C GLY A 242 -17.53 -1.92 24.62
N LEU A 243 -17.39 -0.61 24.45
CA LEU A 243 -16.92 0.33 25.46
C LEU A 243 -17.97 1.40 25.71
N THR A 244 -18.20 1.76 26.98
CA THR A 244 -18.98 2.94 27.37
C THR A 244 -18.05 3.92 28.07
N ILE A 245 -17.89 5.11 27.48
CA ILE A 245 -16.87 6.08 27.92
C ILE A 245 -17.55 7.37 28.35
N ALA A 246 -17.44 7.72 29.64
CA ALA A 246 -18.00 8.94 30.18
C ALA A 246 -17.29 10.20 29.62
N PRO A 247 -17.92 11.39 29.66
CA PRO A 247 -17.30 12.62 29.20
C PRO A 247 -15.98 12.90 29.91
N GLY A 248 -14.91 13.12 29.15
CA GLY A 248 -13.58 13.41 29.70
C GLY A 248 -12.83 12.21 30.28
N ASP A 249 -13.38 10.99 30.20
CA ASP A 249 -12.67 9.79 30.66
C ASP A 249 -11.86 9.15 29.52
N THR A 250 -10.80 8.44 29.90
CA THR A 250 -10.07 7.49 29.06
C THR A 250 -10.34 6.05 29.52
N VAL A 251 -10.65 5.20 28.55
CA VAL A 251 -10.79 3.75 28.71
C VAL A 251 -9.81 3.07 27.76
N SER A 252 -9.16 1.99 28.22
CA SER A 252 -8.16 1.29 27.42
C SER A 252 -8.37 -0.22 27.38
N LEU A 253 -7.95 -0.83 26.26
CA LEU A 253 -7.89 -2.26 26.05
C LEU A 253 -6.42 -2.69 26.01
N ALA A 254 -6.05 -3.64 26.88
CA ALA A 254 -4.75 -4.31 26.82
C ALA A 254 -4.90 -5.63 26.07
N GLN A 255 -4.28 -5.77 24.89
CA GLN A 255 -4.30 -6.99 24.10
C GLN A 255 -2.90 -7.57 23.97
N TYR A 256 -2.79 -8.90 23.90
CA TYR A 256 -1.50 -9.56 23.77
C TYR A 256 -1.52 -10.51 22.58
N VAL A 257 -0.54 -10.37 21.70
CA VAL A 257 -0.31 -11.29 20.59
C VAL A 257 0.92 -12.13 20.92
N VAL A 258 0.72 -13.43 21.10
CA VAL A 258 1.74 -14.41 21.46
C VAL A 258 2.25 -15.10 20.20
N THR A 259 3.57 -15.15 20.04
CA THR A 259 4.25 -15.88 18.96
C THR A 259 5.46 -16.64 19.49
N GLY A 260 6.07 -17.53 18.70
CA GLY A 260 7.39 -18.09 19.03
C GLY A 260 7.39 -19.39 19.82
N GLY A 261 6.22 -19.99 20.07
CA GLY A 261 6.12 -21.40 20.46
C GLY A 261 6.36 -22.35 19.27
N THR A 262 6.80 -23.58 19.53
CA THR A 262 6.89 -24.63 18.50
C THR A 262 5.61 -25.45 18.40
N SER A 263 4.69 -25.28 19.36
CA SER A 263 3.40 -25.96 19.43
C SER A 263 2.27 -25.02 19.87
N VAL A 264 1.03 -25.42 19.57
CA VAL A 264 -0.20 -24.71 19.98
C VAL A 264 -0.28 -24.65 21.51
N SER A 265 0.17 -25.71 22.20
CA SER A 265 0.20 -25.75 23.66
C SER A 265 1.13 -24.68 24.26
N ASP A 266 2.26 -24.37 23.64
CA ASP A 266 3.21 -23.39 24.17
C ASP A 266 2.63 -21.98 24.14
N VAL A 267 2.00 -21.60 23.02
CA VAL A 267 1.36 -20.30 22.88
C VAL A 267 0.12 -20.20 23.76
N GLY A 268 -0.66 -21.28 23.90
CA GLY A 268 -1.82 -21.35 24.80
C GLY A 268 -1.46 -21.25 26.29
N ALA A 269 -0.35 -21.86 26.72
CA ALA A 269 0.15 -21.74 28.09
C ALA A 269 0.58 -20.30 28.40
N THR A 270 1.27 -19.65 27.47
CA THR A 270 1.67 -18.24 27.59
C THR A 270 0.44 -17.33 27.62
N ALA A 271 -0.54 -17.57 26.74
CA ALA A 271 -1.80 -16.83 26.70
C ALA A 271 -2.60 -16.96 28.01
N SER A 272 -2.67 -18.17 28.58
CA SER A 272 -3.34 -18.42 29.86
C SER A 272 -2.66 -17.71 31.04
N SER A 273 -1.33 -17.65 31.02
CA SER A 273 -0.55 -16.89 32.01
C SER A 273 -0.86 -15.39 31.93
N LEU A 274 -0.87 -14.83 30.72
CA LEU A 274 -1.21 -13.42 30.48
C LEU A 274 -2.67 -13.09 30.83
N LEU A 275 -3.59 -14.02 30.63
CA LEU A 275 -4.99 -13.84 31.03
C LEU A 275 -5.14 -13.68 32.55
N THR A 276 -4.31 -14.39 33.32
CA THR A 276 -4.36 -14.41 34.79
C THR A 276 -3.54 -13.29 35.42
N SER A 277 -2.38 -12.99 34.85
CA SER A 277 -1.42 -11.99 35.33
C SER A 277 -0.89 -11.16 34.14
N PRO A 278 -1.72 -10.26 33.59
CA PRO A 278 -1.35 -9.44 32.43
C PRO A 278 -0.10 -8.60 32.69
N ASP A 279 0.79 -8.55 31.70
CA ASP A 279 1.99 -7.71 31.77
C ASP A 279 1.65 -6.23 31.54
N VAL A 280 1.66 -5.46 32.63
CA VAL A 280 1.46 -4.00 32.63
C VAL A 280 2.76 -3.24 32.91
N SER A 281 3.91 -3.88 32.74
CA SER A 281 5.20 -3.22 32.95
C SER A 281 5.38 -2.01 32.03
N GLY A 282 5.96 -0.95 32.58
CA GLY A 282 6.17 0.32 31.86
C GLY A 282 4.96 1.24 31.82
N LEU A 283 3.78 0.81 32.25
CA LEU A 283 2.57 1.65 32.28
C LEU A 283 2.52 2.50 33.56
N SER A 284 2.02 3.72 33.42
CA SER A 284 1.67 4.62 34.52
C SER A 284 0.42 4.15 35.28
N SER A 285 0.20 4.68 36.48
CA SER A 285 -1.00 4.34 37.26
C SER A 285 -2.30 4.73 36.56
N SER A 286 -2.33 5.85 35.82
CA SER A 286 -3.50 6.25 35.03
C SER A 286 -3.76 5.28 33.87
N GLU A 287 -2.72 4.85 33.16
CA GLU A 287 -2.86 3.84 32.10
C GLU A 287 -3.38 2.51 32.67
N ILE A 288 -2.81 2.03 33.78
CA ILE A 288 -3.30 0.81 34.45
C ILE A 288 -4.77 0.97 34.90
N CYS A 289 -5.14 2.12 35.44
CA CYS A 289 -6.52 2.40 35.85
C CYS A 289 -7.50 2.55 34.69
N SER A 290 -7.03 2.90 33.49
CA SER A 290 -7.86 2.96 32.28
C SER A 290 -8.16 1.59 31.67
N ILE A 291 -7.36 0.53 31.95
CA ILE A 291 -7.57 -0.83 31.38
C ILE A 291 -8.89 -1.43 31.88
N VAL A 292 -9.84 -1.73 31.00
CA VAL A 292 -11.18 -2.24 31.40
C VAL A 292 -11.45 -3.71 31.06
N ASN A 293 -10.64 -4.31 30.19
CA ASN A 293 -10.80 -5.71 29.77
C ASN A 293 -10.14 -6.72 30.73
N PHE A 294 -9.65 -6.28 31.88
CA PHE A 294 -9.14 -7.13 32.96
C PHE A 294 -9.66 -6.65 34.31
N PRO A 295 -9.86 -7.56 35.28
CA PRO A 295 -10.11 -7.18 36.67
C PRO A 295 -8.94 -6.35 37.19
N LYS A 296 -9.23 -5.32 38.00
CA LYS A 296 -8.18 -4.45 38.57
C LYS A 296 -7.14 -5.21 39.39
N THR A 297 -7.56 -6.28 40.07
CA THR A 297 -6.67 -7.16 40.83
C THR A 297 -5.66 -7.89 39.94
N ALA A 298 -6.05 -8.28 38.71
CA ALA A 298 -5.16 -8.97 37.77
C ALA A 298 -4.05 -8.05 37.25
N VAL A 299 -4.34 -6.75 37.08
CA VAL A 299 -3.35 -5.72 36.69
C VAL A 299 -2.63 -5.09 37.89
N GLY A 300 -2.74 -5.69 39.08
CA GLY A 300 -1.99 -5.27 40.27
C GLY A 300 -2.50 -4.00 40.97
N THR A 301 -3.78 -3.65 40.82
CA THR A 301 -4.43 -2.51 41.49
C THR A 301 -5.80 -2.88 42.07
N THR A 302 -6.59 -1.89 42.51
CA THR A 302 -7.96 -2.07 43.01
C THR A 302 -8.91 -1.04 42.41
N ASP A 303 -10.21 -1.33 42.37
CA ASP A 303 -11.22 -0.36 41.91
C ASP A 303 -11.20 0.93 42.75
N ALA A 304 -10.96 0.81 44.06
CA ALA A 304 -10.84 1.95 44.96
C ALA A 304 -9.66 2.87 44.63
N ALA A 305 -8.55 2.31 44.11
CA ALA A 305 -7.41 3.09 43.64
C ALA A 305 -7.68 3.77 42.28
N CYS A 306 -8.62 3.24 41.49
CA CYS A 306 -8.95 3.72 40.15
C CYS A 306 -10.21 4.60 40.12
N THR A 307 -10.16 5.71 40.87
CA THR A 307 -11.21 6.74 40.95
C THR A 307 -11.30 7.57 39.66
N PRO A 308 -12.40 8.33 39.42
CA PRO A 308 -12.56 9.15 38.21
C PRO A 308 -11.36 10.05 37.90
N GLY A 309 -10.70 10.65 38.90
CA GLY A 309 -9.51 11.48 38.69
C GLY A 309 -8.30 10.73 38.11
N THR A 310 -8.23 9.41 38.28
CA THR A 310 -7.18 8.56 37.69
C THR A 310 -7.52 8.02 36.30
N ARG A 311 -8.79 8.16 35.87
CA ARG A 311 -9.28 7.85 34.51
C ARG A 311 -9.39 9.10 33.63
N ALA A 312 -8.88 10.24 34.12
CA ALA A 312 -8.80 11.48 33.38
C ALA A 312 -8.03 11.29 32.05
N PRO A 313 -8.18 12.21 31.08
CA PRO A 313 -7.58 12.07 29.76
C PRO A 313 -6.08 11.78 29.85
N ILE A 314 -5.62 10.76 29.15
CA ILE A 314 -4.18 10.47 29.04
C ILE A 314 -3.56 11.53 28.12
N THR A 315 -3.16 12.67 28.71
CA THR A 315 -2.77 13.89 27.96
C THR A 315 -1.32 13.95 27.51
N ASN A 316 -0.47 13.01 27.93
CA ASN A 316 0.95 13.35 28.04
C ASN A 316 1.72 13.50 26.71
N GLU A 317 1.20 13.07 25.56
CA GLU A 317 2.00 13.16 24.31
C GLU A 317 1.26 13.56 23.02
N VAL A 318 -0.07 13.73 23.00
CA VAL A 318 -0.80 14.04 21.75
C VAL A 318 -1.31 15.48 21.74
N LYS A 319 -0.54 16.39 21.14
CA LYS A 319 -0.94 17.80 20.99
C LYS A 319 -1.88 18.06 19.81
N ASN A 320 -1.93 17.15 18.82
CA ASN A 320 -2.59 17.37 17.54
C ASN A 320 -3.36 16.12 17.08
N ALA A 321 -4.48 15.79 17.72
CA ALA A 321 -5.28 14.67 17.24
C ALA A 321 -5.87 15.00 15.86
N THR A 322 -5.60 14.16 14.86
CA THR A 322 -6.08 14.38 13.49
C THR A 322 -7.57 14.06 13.41
N GLN A 323 -8.37 15.01 12.94
CA GLN A 323 -9.82 14.86 12.75
C GLN A 323 -10.16 14.92 11.26
N ALA A 324 -11.18 14.19 10.82
CA ALA A 324 -11.79 14.44 9.53
C ALA A 324 -12.36 15.88 9.48
N GLU A 325 -11.72 16.75 8.69
CA GLU A 325 -12.16 18.13 8.55
C GLU A 325 -13.44 18.22 7.72
N THR A 326 -14.34 19.11 8.11
CA THR A 326 -15.48 19.48 7.27
C THR A 326 -15.00 20.53 6.28
N VAL A 327 -14.52 20.06 5.13
CA VAL A 327 -13.99 20.95 4.10
C VAL A 327 -15.13 21.43 3.20
N THR A 328 -15.15 22.72 2.88
CA THR A 328 -16.08 23.33 1.92
C THR A 328 -15.41 23.52 0.57
N THR A 329 -16.22 23.76 -0.47
CA THR A 329 -15.72 24.13 -1.80
C THR A 329 -16.18 25.52 -2.19
N THR A 330 -15.32 26.24 -2.90
CA THR A 330 -15.64 27.53 -3.52
C THR A 330 -16.24 27.38 -4.92
N SER A 331 -16.33 26.15 -5.43
CA SER A 331 -16.96 25.87 -6.70
C SER A 331 -18.43 25.47 -6.49
N PRO A 332 -19.39 26.08 -7.22
CA PRO A 332 -20.78 25.64 -7.19
C PRO A 332 -21.01 24.35 -7.99
N TYR A 333 -19.97 23.80 -8.63
CA TYR A 333 -20.06 22.59 -9.44
C TYR A 333 -19.74 21.34 -8.63
N ASP A 334 -20.65 20.37 -8.62
CA ASP A 334 -20.41 19.04 -8.08
C ASP A 334 -19.89 18.10 -9.19
N PRO A 335 -18.62 17.65 -9.13
CA PRO A 335 -18.02 16.81 -10.16
C PRO A 335 -18.34 15.32 -9.98
N ILE A 336 -19.02 14.91 -8.91
CA ILE A 336 -19.29 13.49 -8.64
C ILE A 336 -20.15 12.87 -9.74
N GLY A 337 -19.65 11.77 -10.30
CA GLY A 337 -20.33 11.04 -11.37
C GLY A 337 -20.40 11.79 -12.70
N LYS A 338 -19.69 12.92 -12.85
CA LYS A 338 -19.62 13.69 -14.09
C LYS A 338 -18.47 13.16 -14.95
N ASP A 339 -18.83 12.40 -15.98
CA ASP A 339 -17.92 11.89 -16.99
C ASP A 339 -17.51 13.02 -17.98
N ILE A 340 -16.47 12.83 -18.79
CA ILE A 340 -15.96 13.83 -19.74
C ILE A 340 -17.07 14.30 -20.69
N THR A 341 -17.88 13.36 -21.18
CA THR A 341 -19.01 13.66 -22.06
C THR A 341 -19.99 14.65 -21.40
N THR A 342 -20.30 14.46 -20.12
CA THR A 342 -21.14 15.37 -19.33
C THR A 342 -20.46 16.71 -19.11
N LEU A 343 -19.16 16.74 -18.77
CA LEU A 343 -18.40 17.98 -18.57
C LEU A 343 -18.40 18.85 -19.83
N LEU A 344 -18.15 18.25 -20.99
CA LEU A 344 -18.16 18.96 -22.27
C LEU A 344 -19.54 19.56 -22.57
N ALA A 345 -20.62 18.79 -22.36
CA ALA A 345 -21.98 19.29 -22.53
C ALA A 345 -22.33 20.43 -21.55
N ASP A 346 -21.85 20.35 -20.30
CA ASP A 346 -22.05 21.40 -19.30
C ASP A 346 -21.25 22.68 -19.63
N PHE A 347 -20.07 22.56 -20.24
CA PHE A 347 -19.31 23.69 -20.78
C PHE A 347 -20.03 24.35 -21.97
N GLU A 348 -20.53 23.55 -22.92
CA GLU A 348 -21.23 24.05 -24.12
C GLU A 348 -22.54 24.76 -23.75
N SER A 349 -23.31 24.18 -22.83
CA SER A 349 -24.56 24.75 -22.33
C SER A 349 -24.36 25.88 -21.31
N ARG A 350 -23.11 26.21 -20.96
CA ARG A 350 -22.72 27.24 -19.98
C ARG A 350 -23.30 27.04 -18.57
N LYS A 351 -23.58 25.79 -18.19
CA LYS A 351 -23.93 25.44 -16.81
C LYS A 351 -22.74 25.59 -15.88
N THR A 352 -21.54 25.37 -16.41
CA THR A 352 -20.27 25.53 -15.69
C THR A 352 -19.19 26.02 -16.65
N ASN A 353 -17.98 26.23 -16.13
CA ASN A 353 -16.78 26.54 -16.92
C ASN A 353 -15.57 25.77 -16.38
N SER A 354 -14.46 25.79 -17.11
CA SER A 354 -13.27 25.01 -16.74
C SER A 354 -12.69 25.44 -15.40
N GLN A 355 -12.75 26.73 -15.05
CA GLN A 355 -12.28 27.20 -13.73
C GLN A 355 -13.09 26.60 -12.58
N GLN A 356 -14.42 26.57 -12.69
CA GLN A 356 -15.29 25.98 -11.67
C GLN A 356 -15.04 24.47 -11.54
N VAL A 357 -14.91 23.77 -12.66
CA VAL A 357 -14.63 22.33 -12.66
C VAL A 357 -13.25 22.03 -12.06
N VAL A 358 -12.19 22.72 -12.48
CA VAL A 358 -10.83 22.54 -11.91
C VAL A 358 -10.79 22.90 -10.43
N ARG A 359 -11.47 23.98 -10.00
CA ARG A 359 -11.57 24.33 -8.58
C ARG A 359 -12.25 23.23 -7.77
N ALA A 360 -13.35 22.66 -8.27
CA ALA A 360 -14.08 21.58 -7.59
C ALA A 360 -13.17 20.36 -7.37
N TYR A 361 -12.40 19.96 -8.39
CA TYR A 361 -11.43 18.87 -8.27
C TYR A 361 -10.31 19.16 -7.26
N LEU A 362 -9.72 20.36 -7.29
CA LEU A 362 -8.67 20.77 -6.35
C LEU A 362 -9.17 20.82 -4.90
N ASP A 363 -10.38 21.34 -4.66
CA ASP A 363 -11.02 21.34 -3.34
C ASP A 363 -11.19 19.91 -2.80
N ARG A 364 -11.60 18.97 -3.66
CA ARG A 364 -11.75 17.56 -3.30
C ARG A 364 -10.42 16.87 -2.99
N ILE A 365 -9.35 17.18 -3.75
CA ILE A 365 -8.01 16.66 -3.46
C ILE A 365 -7.55 17.16 -2.08
N ALA A 366 -7.70 18.46 -1.79
CA ALA A 366 -7.37 19.00 -0.47
C ALA A 366 -8.16 18.29 0.65
N ALA A 367 -9.47 18.09 0.46
CA ALA A 367 -10.34 17.51 1.47
C ALA A 367 -10.08 16.02 1.75
N TYR A 368 -9.93 15.22 0.70
CA TYR A 368 -9.98 13.77 0.80
C TYR A 368 -8.64 13.08 0.51
N ASP A 369 -7.80 13.67 -0.35
CA ASP A 369 -6.47 13.12 -0.64
C ASP A 369 -5.41 13.54 0.38
N ARG A 370 -5.51 14.78 0.89
CA ARG A 370 -4.63 15.36 1.93
C ARG A 370 -5.21 15.34 3.33
N GLY A 371 -6.54 15.36 3.46
CA GLY A 371 -7.23 15.35 4.75
C GLY A 371 -7.08 14.04 5.51
N ALA A 372 -7.84 13.85 6.58
CA ALA A 372 -7.63 12.74 7.52
C ALA A 372 -7.75 11.32 6.94
N PHE A 373 -8.44 11.16 5.80
CA PHE A 373 -8.39 9.90 5.05
C PHE A 373 -7.01 9.61 4.48
N GLY A 374 -6.33 10.64 3.96
CA GLY A 374 -5.04 10.51 3.29
C GLY A 374 -5.09 9.47 2.18
N LEU A 375 -5.99 9.62 1.18
CA LEU A 375 -6.05 8.65 0.07
C LEU A 375 -4.72 8.56 -0.70
N HIS A 376 -3.91 9.62 -0.65
CA HIS A 376 -2.56 9.73 -1.23
C HIS A 376 -2.48 9.32 -2.71
N SER A 377 -3.56 9.53 -3.45
CA SER A 377 -3.71 9.15 -4.86
C SER A 377 -3.07 10.17 -5.81
N VAL A 378 -2.86 11.42 -5.38
CA VAL A 378 -2.25 12.49 -6.18
C VAL A 378 -0.94 12.92 -5.53
N LEU A 379 0.19 12.77 -6.23
CA LEU A 379 1.51 13.21 -5.75
C LEU A 379 1.67 14.72 -5.84
N SER A 380 1.38 15.30 -6.99
CA SER A 380 1.52 16.73 -7.24
C SER A 380 0.37 17.24 -8.09
N VAL A 381 0.03 18.51 -7.91
CA VAL A 381 -0.92 19.23 -8.77
C VAL A 381 -0.17 20.21 -9.64
N ALA A 382 -0.68 20.49 -10.84
CA ALA A 382 -0.09 21.48 -11.71
C ALA A 382 -0.18 22.87 -11.06
N PRO A 383 0.96 23.57 -10.84
CA PRO A 383 0.97 24.85 -10.12
C PRO A 383 0.18 25.95 -10.86
N ASP A 384 -0.04 25.78 -12.15
CA ASP A 384 -0.80 26.72 -12.99
C ASP A 384 -2.13 26.13 -13.50
N ALA A 385 -2.68 25.07 -12.89
CA ALA A 385 -3.94 24.44 -13.30
C ALA A 385 -5.09 25.46 -13.49
N MET A 386 -5.27 26.39 -12.55
CA MET A 386 -6.29 27.44 -12.65
C MET A 386 -6.01 28.46 -13.76
N LYS A 387 -4.75 28.69 -14.12
CA LYS A 387 -4.36 29.53 -15.27
C LYS A 387 -4.69 28.81 -16.58
N GLN A 388 -4.41 27.52 -16.68
CA GLN A 388 -4.79 26.70 -17.83
C GLN A 388 -6.32 26.67 -18.00
N ALA A 389 -7.08 26.56 -16.90
CA ALA A 389 -8.54 26.62 -16.92
C ALA A 389 -9.09 27.96 -17.45
N ARG A 390 -8.53 29.09 -17.00
CA ARG A 390 -8.87 30.43 -17.53
C ARG A 390 -8.61 30.55 -19.03
N ALA A 391 -7.47 30.01 -19.49
CA ALA A 391 -7.12 30.03 -20.90
C ALA A 391 -8.08 29.18 -21.74
N ALA A 392 -8.48 28.01 -21.25
CA ALA A 392 -9.49 27.16 -21.90
C ALA A 392 -10.85 27.87 -22.02
N ASP A 393 -11.30 28.56 -20.95
CA ASP A 393 -12.53 29.34 -20.97
C ASP A 393 -12.47 30.49 -21.99
N ALA A 394 -11.35 31.21 -22.05
CA ALA A 394 -11.14 32.28 -23.03
C ALA A 394 -11.12 31.75 -24.47
N ALA A 395 -10.43 30.62 -24.71
CA ALA A 395 -10.39 29.96 -26.02
C ALA A 395 -11.78 29.49 -26.46
N ARG A 396 -12.56 28.88 -25.55
CA ARG A 396 -13.93 28.45 -25.83
C ARG A 396 -14.83 29.63 -26.19
N LYS A 397 -14.69 30.76 -25.47
CA LYS A 397 -15.39 32.00 -25.79
C LYS A 397 -15.00 32.55 -27.16
N ALA A 398 -13.76 32.34 -27.60
CA ALA A 398 -13.26 32.71 -28.92
C ALA A 398 -13.63 31.72 -30.04
N GLY A 399 -14.37 30.65 -29.73
CA GLY A 399 -14.86 29.68 -30.72
C GLY A 399 -13.98 28.46 -30.93
N ASP A 400 -12.98 28.22 -30.07
CA ASP A 400 -12.21 26.98 -30.06
C ASP A 400 -13.11 25.77 -29.73
N LYS A 401 -12.99 24.71 -30.53
CA LYS A 401 -13.79 23.47 -30.46
C LYS A 401 -12.93 22.22 -30.29
N ARG A 402 -11.69 22.37 -29.81
CA ARG A 402 -10.85 21.21 -29.49
C ARG A 402 -11.60 20.22 -28.56
N PRO A 403 -11.49 18.91 -28.80
CA PRO A 403 -12.44 17.92 -28.29
C PRO A 403 -12.38 17.70 -26.77
N LEU A 404 -11.28 18.07 -26.12
CA LEU A 404 -11.09 17.96 -24.67
C LEU A 404 -10.84 19.33 -24.02
N LEU A 405 -11.22 20.44 -24.69
CA LEU A 405 -10.91 21.79 -24.24
C LEU A 405 -11.37 22.04 -22.81
N GLY A 406 -10.39 22.17 -21.90
CA GLY A 406 -10.59 22.50 -20.49
C GLY A 406 -11.02 21.32 -19.61
N VAL A 407 -10.92 20.08 -20.09
CA VAL A 407 -11.17 18.86 -19.31
C VAL A 407 -9.93 18.53 -18.45
N PRO A 408 -10.05 18.39 -17.11
CA PRO A 408 -8.93 18.04 -16.24
C PRO A 408 -8.66 16.54 -16.20
N ILE A 409 -7.41 16.15 -16.47
CA ILE A 409 -6.93 14.76 -16.54
C ILE A 409 -5.68 14.61 -15.65
N LEU A 410 -5.52 13.49 -14.95
CA LEU A 410 -4.29 13.17 -14.24
C LEU A 410 -3.35 12.29 -15.07
N ALA A 411 -2.05 12.31 -14.75
CA ALA A 411 -1.09 11.38 -15.34
C ALA A 411 -0.34 10.59 -14.28
N LYS A 412 -0.25 9.26 -14.39
CA LYS A 412 0.60 8.45 -13.52
C LYS A 412 2.03 8.98 -13.50
N ASP A 413 2.67 9.02 -12.33
CA ASP A 413 3.96 9.70 -12.11
C ASP A 413 5.22 9.03 -12.73
N ILE A 414 5.03 8.12 -13.66
CA ILE A 414 6.09 7.63 -14.56
C ILE A 414 5.95 8.21 -15.98
N ILE A 415 4.91 9.01 -16.24
CA ILE A 415 4.63 9.60 -17.55
C ILE A 415 5.10 11.04 -17.53
N ASP A 416 6.03 11.39 -18.41
CA ASP A 416 6.71 12.69 -18.40
C ASP A 416 5.75 13.86 -18.67
N THR A 417 5.95 14.95 -17.93
CA THR A 417 5.23 16.22 -18.07
C THR A 417 6.24 17.35 -17.93
N LYS A 418 6.25 18.31 -18.85
CA LYS A 418 7.26 19.39 -18.82
C LYS A 418 7.08 20.44 -17.74
N ASP A 419 5.93 20.43 -17.06
CA ASP A 419 5.51 21.45 -16.10
C ASP A 419 5.26 20.91 -14.68
N MET A 420 5.50 19.61 -14.46
CA MET A 420 5.39 18.96 -13.15
C MET A 420 6.45 17.87 -12.99
N PRO A 421 6.85 17.54 -11.75
CA PRO A 421 7.79 16.46 -11.51
C PRO A 421 7.34 15.11 -12.08
N THR A 422 8.29 14.27 -12.48
CA THR A 422 8.05 12.85 -12.80
C THR A 422 9.02 12.00 -11.99
N THR A 423 8.54 11.48 -10.87
CA THR A 423 9.44 10.92 -9.84
C THR A 423 9.50 9.40 -9.84
N GLY A 424 8.59 8.74 -10.55
CA GLY A 424 8.38 7.30 -10.47
C GLY A 424 8.00 6.83 -9.07
N GLY A 425 7.48 7.71 -8.21
CA GLY A 425 7.23 7.42 -6.80
C GLY A 425 8.51 7.20 -5.98
N SER A 426 9.63 7.77 -6.41
CA SER A 426 10.93 7.65 -5.73
C SER A 426 11.49 9.02 -5.36
N ASP A 427 12.11 9.08 -4.18
CA ASP A 427 12.93 10.21 -3.71
C ASP A 427 14.15 10.51 -4.61
N LEU A 428 14.66 9.51 -5.34
CA LEU A 428 15.76 9.65 -6.31
C LEU A 428 15.50 10.71 -7.39
N PHE A 429 14.23 10.98 -7.69
CA PHE A 429 13.80 11.95 -8.70
C PHE A 429 13.01 13.12 -8.10
N ASP A 430 13.10 13.32 -6.77
CA ASP A 430 12.35 14.37 -6.09
C ASP A 430 12.63 15.75 -6.69
N GLY A 431 11.56 16.50 -6.96
CA GLY A 431 11.59 17.81 -7.62
C GLY A 431 12.05 17.82 -9.09
N TRP A 432 12.46 16.70 -9.70
CA TRP A 432 12.90 16.68 -11.10
C TRP A 432 11.71 16.74 -12.06
N THR A 433 11.73 17.75 -12.91
CA THR A 433 10.74 17.98 -13.97
C THR A 433 11.38 17.71 -15.33
N PRO A 434 10.87 16.74 -16.11
CA PRO A 434 11.33 16.48 -17.47
C PRO A 434 11.28 17.74 -18.35
N LYS A 435 12.09 17.80 -19.40
CA LYS A 435 12.06 18.92 -20.36
C LYS A 435 10.84 18.90 -21.28
N ASP A 436 10.38 17.70 -21.59
CA ASP A 436 9.34 17.46 -22.59
C ASP A 436 8.14 16.73 -21.97
N ASP A 437 6.99 16.89 -22.62
CA ASP A 437 5.81 16.07 -22.34
C ASP A 437 6.00 14.69 -23.00
N SER A 438 5.49 13.65 -22.37
CA SER A 438 5.30 12.36 -23.05
C SER A 438 4.41 12.50 -24.28
N TYR A 439 4.47 11.55 -25.21
CA TYR A 439 3.65 11.60 -26.42
C TYR A 439 2.14 11.69 -26.08
N GLN A 440 1.68 10.88 -25.12
CA GLN A 440 0.28 10.87 -24.69
C GLN A 440 -0.13 12.22 -24.07
N VAL A 441 0.70 12.79 -23.19
CA VAL A 441 0.42 14.09 -22.57
C VAL A 441 0.36 15.20 -23.62
N LYS A 442 1.32 15.23 -24.55
CA LYS A 442 1.35 16.20 -25.65
C LYS A 442 0.06 16.14 -26.47
N LYS A 443 -0.40 14.94 -26.84
CA LYS A 443 -1.64 14.72 -27.59
C LYS A 443 -2.89 15.19 -26.85
N LEU A 444 -3.00 14.90 -25.55
CA LEU A 444 -4.10 15.41 -24.73
C LEU A 444 -4.12 16.94 -24.65
N ARG A 445 -2.95 17.58 -24.50
CA ARG A 445 -2.84 19.06 -24.50
C ARG A 445 -3.18 19.67 -25.87
N GLU A 446 -2.75 19.04 -26.96
CA GLU A 446 -3.15 19.40 -28.34
C GLU A 446 -4.68 19.34 -28.50
N ALA A 447 -5.34 18.35 -27.89
CA ALA A 447 -6.79 18.22 -27.81
C ALA A 447 -7.47 19.17 -26.80
N GLY A 448 -6.70 19.99 -26.08
CA GLY A 448 -7.19 21.04 -25.17
C GLY A 448 -7.38 20.62 -23.72
N ALA A 449 -6.99 19.40 -23.34
CA ALA A 449 -7.07 18.94 -21.96
C ALA A 449 -6.07 19.69 -21.04
N ILE A 450 -6.41 19.73 -19.75
CA ILE A 450 -5.57 20.26 -18.68
C ILE A 450 -5.00 19.06 -17.92
N ILE A 451 -3.69 18.86 -17.93
CA ILE A 451 -3.08 17.86 -17.05
C ILE A 451 -3.01 18.46 -15.65
N VAL A 452 -3.94 18.07 -14.78
CA VAL A 452 -4.18 18.75 -13.50
C VAL A 452 -3.24 18.28 -12.39
N GLY A 453 -2.63 17.12 -12.54
CA GLY A 453 -1.70 16.57 -11.55
C GLY A 453 -1.10 15.23 -11.92
N LYS A 454 -0.18 14.78 -11.07
CA LYS A 454 0.54 13.51 -11.16
C LYS A 454 -0.05 12.52 -10.16
N ALA A 455 -0.48 11.36 -10.64
CA ALA A 455 -1.08 10.32 -9.82
C ALA A 455 -0.02 9.39 -9.21
N ASN A 456 -0.20 9.03 -7.94
CA ASN A 456 0.66 8.11 -7.22
C ASN A 456 0.54 6.67 -7.75
N LEU A 457 1.48 5.82 -7.37
CA LEU A 457 1.68 4.50 -7.95
C LEU A 457 2.43 3.56 -7.00
N SER A 458 2.55 2.30 -7.37
CA SER A 458 3.69 1.50 -6.89
C SER A 458 4.97 2.09 -7.46
N ARG A 459 5.98 2.35 -6.62
CA ARG A 459 7.30 2.86 -7.06
C ARG A 459 7.80 2.12 -8.30
N PHE A 460 8.17 2.87 -9.35
CA PHE A 460 8.61 2.41 -10.67
C PHE A 460 7.72 1.33 -11.32
N ALA A 461 6.42 1.34 -11.00
CA ALA A 461 5.44 0.35 -11.44
C ALA A 461 5.72 -1.11 -11.02
N GLN A 462 6.50 -1.33 -9.95
CA GLN A 462 7.03 -2.66 -9.61
C GLN A 462 6.07 -3.62 -8.89
N SER A 463 4.88 -3.17 -8.49
CA SER A 463 3.86 -4.01 -7.84
C SER A 463 2.51 -3.90 -8.52
N GLY A 464 1.92 -5.05 -8.82
CA GLY A 464 0.52 -5.19 -9.25
C GLY A 464 -0.47 -5.28 -8.08
N HIS A 465 0.01 -5.43 -6.86
CA HIS A 465 -0.84 -5.74 -5.70
C HIS A 465 -1.13 -4.53 -4.82
N PHE A 466 -0.17 -3.64 -4.68
CA PHE A 466 -0.24 -2.45 -3.83
C PHE A 466 0.29 -1.26 -4.62
N SER A 467 -0.24 -0.07 -4.36
CA SER A 467 0.34 1.18 -4.86
C SER A 467 1.00 1.93 -3.72
N GLU A 468 2.24 1.52 -3.41
CA GLU A 468 3.09 2.09 -2.37
C GLU A 468 4.33 2.75 -3.00
N SER A 469 4.61 4.00 -2.61
CA SER A 469 5.75 4.78 -3.08
C SER A 469 6.42 5.54 -1.94
N HIS A 470 7.54 6.22 -2.21
CA HIS A 470 8.18 7.07 -1.20
C HIS A 470 7.27 8.19 -0.71
N TYR A 471 6.13 8.45 -1.35
CA TYR A 471 5.12 9.42 -0.94
C TYR A 471 3.92 8.78 -0.23
N GLY A 472 4.02 7.49 0.10
CA GLY A 472 3.03 6.76 0.88
C GLY A 472 2.21 5.74 0.10
N GLN A 473 1.36 5.05 0.85
CA GLN A 473 0.38 4.09 0.36
C GLN A 473 -0.85 4.79 -0.21
N VAL A 474 -1.28 4.41 -1.41
CA VAL A 474 -2.58 4.77 -1.97
C VAL A 474 -3.67 3.89 -1.35
N TRP A 475 -4.75 4.49 -0.88
CA TRP A 475 -5.88 3.78 -0.26
C TRP A 475 -7.05 3.64 -1.22
N ASN A 476 -7.76 2.51 -1.15
CA ASN A 476 -8.87 2.22 -2.06
C ASN A 476 -10.03 3.22 -1.89
N ALA A 477 -10.64 3.60 -3.02
CA ALA A 477 -11.69 4.60 -3.07
C ALA A 477 -13.03 4.15 -2.48
N PHE A 478 -13.32 2.85 -2.38
CA PHE A 478 -14.56 2.31 -1.80
C PHE A 478 -14.41 1.91 -0.33
N ASP A 479 -13.25 1.37 0.03
CA ASP A 479 -12.92 1.00 1.42
C ASP A 479 -11.45 1.37 1.67
N PRO A 480 -11.18 2.50 2.34
CA PRO A 480 -9.83 2.95 2.64
C PRO A 480 -9.07 2.08 3.64
N SER A 481 -9.48 0.83 3.88
CA SER A 481 -8.69 -0.21 4.54
C SER A 481 -8.02 -1.15 3.53
N LYS A 482 -8.58 -1.22 2.30
CA LYS A 482 -8.22 -2.18 1.24
C LYS A 482 -7.20 -1.62 0.26
N SER A 483 -6.58 -2.53 -0.48
CA SER A 483 -5.67 -2.18 -1.57
C SER A 483 -6.36 -1.45 -2.71
N SER A 484 -5.73 -0.38 -3.20
CA SER A 484 -6.08 0.27 -4.46
C SER A 484 -5.71 -0.56 -5.68
N ILE A 485 -5.04 -1.70 -5.46
CA ILE A 485 -4.36 -2.51 -6.47
C ILE A 485 -3.23 -1.70 -7.11
N GLY A 486 -2.29 -2.37 -7.76
CA GLY A 486 -1.10 -1.77 -8.34
C GLY A 486 -0.98 -1.97 -9.84
N SER A 487 -0.13 -1.23 -10.52
CA SER A 487 0.67 -0.12 -10.00
C SER A 487 0.03 1.25 -10.26
N SER A 488 -1.04 1.36 -11.05
CA SER A 488 -1.73 2.63 -11.34
C SER A 488 -2.84 2.95 -10.32
N GLY A 489 -2.65 2.59 -9.05
CA GLY A 489 -3.66 2.77 -7.99
C GLY A 489 -4.04 4.22 -7.78
N GLY A 490 -3.08 5.16 -7.81
CA GLY A 490 -3.39 6.59 -7.69
C GLY A 490 -4.24 7.10 -8.84
N SER A 491 -3.97 6.66 -10.08
CA SER A 491 -4.79 7.04 -11.24
C SER A 491 -6.24 6.58 -11.08
N ALA A 492 -6.45 5.34 -10.64
CA ALA A 492 -7.80 4.81 -10.44
C ALA A 492 -8.53 5.46 -9.25
N VAL A 493 -7.86 5.60 -8.10
CA VAL A 493 -8.45 6.23 -6.91
C VAL A 493 -8.79 7.69 -7.16
N ALA A 494 -7.94 8.43 -7.87
CA ALA A 494 -8.21 9.81 -8.23
C ALA A 494 -9.45 9.95 -9.12
N VAL A 495 -9.63 9.08 -10.13
CA VAL A 495 -10.83 9.12 -10.98
C VAL A 495 -12.08 8.66 -10.22
N ALA A 496 -11.99 7.56 -9.46
CA ALA A 496 -13.11 7.05 -8.66
C ALA A 496 -13.60 8.07 -7.62
N SER A 497 -12.68 8.80 -7.01
CA SER A 497 -12.96 9.83 -5.99
C SER A 497 -13.26 11.21 -6.59
N SER A 498 -13.39 11.32 -7.92
CA SER A 498 -13.62 12.58 -8.62
C SER A 498 -12.58 13.65 -8.24
N PHE A 499 -11.30 13.36 -8.46
CA PHE A 499 -10.14 14.28 -8.40
C PHE A 499 -9.66 14.70 -9.80
N GLY A 500 -10.16 14.04 -10.83
CA GLY A 500 -10.10 14.45 -12.24
C GLY A 500 -11.10 13.64 -13.05
N ALA A 501 -11.34 14.06 -14.29
CA ALA A 501 -12.36 13.43 -15.14
C ALA A 501 -11.92 12.04 -15.65
N ALA A 502 -10.61 11.89 -15.89
CA ALA A 502 -9.93 10.66 -16.27
C ALA A 502 -8.46 10.72 -15.85
N ALA A 503 -7.72 9.62 -16.03
CA ALA A 503 -6.29 9.58 -15.80
C ALA A 503 -5.56 8.71 -16.83
N LEU A 504 -4.32 9.06 -17.14
CA LEU A 504 -3.37 8.14 -17.75
C LEU A 504 -2.87 7.13 -16.70
N GLY A 505 -2.71 5.88 -17.13
CA GLY A 505 -2.08 4.80 -16.38
C GLY A 505 -1.17 3.97 -17.29
N THR A 506 -0.55 2.93 -16.73
CA THR A 506 0.29 2.01 -17.52
C THR A 506 0.05 0.56 -17.13
N GLN A 507 0.32 -0.36 -18.05
CA GLN A 507 0.24 -1.81 -17.82
C GLN A 507 1.42 -2.55 -18.45
N THR A 508 2.18 -3.23 -17.60
CA THR A 508 3.13 -4.27 -18.02
C THR A 508 2.48 -5.65 -17.85
N GLY A 509 1.85 -5.91 -16.70
CA GLY A 509 1.07 -7.12 -16.42
C GLY A 509 -0.41 -6.82 -16.15
N ASP A 510 -0.69 -6.16 -15.02
CA ASP A 510 -2.05 -5.94 -14.51
C ASP A 510 -2.39 -4.47 -14.21
N SER A 511 -1.42 -3.58 -14.42
CA SER A 511 -1.44 -2.25 -13.81
C SER A 511 -2.44 -1.25 -14.38
N LEU A 512 -3.23 -1.58 -15.42
CA LEU A 512 -4.42 -0.80 -15.81
C LEU A 512 -5.69 -1.48 -15.31
N TRP A 513 -5.87 -2.76 -15.63
CA TRP A 513 -7.11 -3.47 -15.31
C TRP A 513 -7.32 -3.65 -13.81
N GLY A 514 -6.26 -3.96 -13.06
CA GLY A 514 -6.32 -4.20 -11.61
C GLY A 514 -6.80 -2.96 -10.84
N PRO A 515 -6.14 -1.80 -10.99
CA PRO A 515 -6.62 -0.56 -10.40
C PRO A 515 -8.02 -0.15 -10.89
N SER A 516 -8.35 -0.39 -12.15
CA SER A 516 -9.69 -0.09 -12.68
C SER A 516 -10.77 -0.95 -12.03
N TRP A 517 -10.49 -2.21 -11.69
CA TRP A 517 -11.36 -3.06 -10.88
C TRP A 517 -11.57 -2.45 -9.48
N GLY A 518 -10.48 -2.12 -8.79
CA GLY A 518 -10.54 -1.51 -7.46
C GLY A 518 -11.28 -0.16 -7.42
N GLY A 519 -11.35 0.55 -8.55
CA GLY A 519 -12.05 1.82 -8.71
C GLY A 519 -13.43 1.74 -9.36
N SER A 520 -13.90 0.57 -9.81
CA SER A 520 -15.12 0.44 -10.64
C SER A 520 -15.08 1.33 -11.90
N LEU A 521 -13.98 1.26 -12.65
CA LEU A 521 -13.67 2.13 -13.79
C LEU A 521 -13.47 1.34 -15.09
N TYR A 522 -13.40 2.09 -16.19
CA TYR A 522 -13.22 1.58 -17.54
C TYR A 522 -11.79 1.81 -18.03
N SER A 523 -11.25 0.84 -18.75
CA SER A 523 -9.93 0.95 -19.39
C SER A 523 -9.87 0.09 -20.64
N LEU A 524 -8.90 0.38 -21.51
CA LEU A 524 -8.53 -0.46 -22.64
C LEU A 524 -7.01 -0.63 -22.57
N ARG A 525 -6.57 -1.87 -22.41
CA ARG A 525 -5.22 -2.23 -22.80
C ARG A 525 -5.31 -2.66 -24.25
N GLY A 526 -4.96 -1.78 -25.18
CA GLY A 526 -5.07 -2.08 -26.60
C GLY A 526 -3.97 -3.02 -27.10
N THR A 527 -4.02 -3.29 -28.39
CA THR A 527 -2.97 -3.98 -29.13
C THR A 527 -1.65 -3.21 -29.00
N ASP A 528 -0.54 -3.92 -28.88
CA ASP A 528 0.81 -3.32 -28.89
C ASP A 528 0.96 -2.30 -30.05
N GLY A 529 1.57 -1.15 -29.75
CA GLY A 529 1.73 -0.04 -30.68
C GLY A 529 0.51 0.89 -30.78
N MET A 530 -0.72 0.47 -30.42
CA MET A 530 -1.92 1.30 -30.59
C MET A 530 -1.80 2.66 -29.86
N GLN A 531 -1.14 2.67 -28.70
CA GLN A 531 -0.78 3.86 -27.94
C GLN A 531 0.73 3.88 -27.71
N SER A 532 1.37 5.01 -28.02
CA SER A 532 2.81 5.19 -27.80
C SER A 532 3.17 5.25 -26.32
N SER A 533 4.29 4.61 -25.97
CA SER A 533 4.91 4.62 -24.64
C SER A 533 6.01 5.68 -24.45
N ASP A 534 6.32 6.44 -25.50
CA ASP A 534 7.37 7.46 -25.53
C ASP A 534 7.19 8.54 -24.44
N GLY A 535 8.28 8.86 -23.74
CA GLY A 535 8.27 9.72 -22.54
C GLY A 535 7.64 9.06 -21.31
N THR A 536 7.85 7.76 -21.11
CA THR A 536 7.40 7.02 -19.92
C THR A 536 8.56 6.22 -19.32
N MET A 537 8.73 6.24 -17.99
CA MET A 537 9.70 5.39 -17.32
C MET A 537 9.36 3.90 -17.54
N PRO A 538 10.35 3.05 -17.86
CA PRO A 538 10.12 1.67 -18.29
C PRO A 538 10.05 0.71 -17.10
N LEU A 539 9.39 -0.43 -17.31
CA LEU A 539 9.52 -1.64 -16.50
C LEU A 539 9.99 -2.82 -17.35
N THR A 540 9.38 -3.05 -18.51
CA THR A 540 9.78 -4.08 -19.48
C THR A 540 9.55 -3.56 -20.90
N LEU A 541 10.65 -3.15 -21.55
CA LEU A 541 10.65 -2.71 -22.95
C LEU A 541 9.89 -3.72 -23.84
N ILE A 542 9.17 -3.23 -24.86
CA ILE A 542 8.32 -3.99 -25.80
C ILE A 542 7.01 -4.52 -25.19
N GLN A 543 6.89 -4.59 -23.86
CA GLN A 543 5.67 -5.09 -23.20
C GLN A 543 4.84 -3.97 -22.54
N ASP A 544 5.50 -2.89 -22.11
CA ASP A 544 4.85 -1.77 -21.42
C ASP A 544 3.82 -1.07 -22.32
N TYR A 545 2.65 -0.79 -21.74
CA TYR A 545 1.55 -0.13 -22.44
C TYR A 545 1.10 1.10 -21.65
N VAL A 546 0.93 2.24 -22.31
CA VAL A 546 0.30 3.44 -21.73
C VAL A 546 -1.16 3.48 -22.15
N GLY A 547 -2.06 3.64 -21.19
CA GLY A 547 -3.50 3.62 -21.44
C GLY A 547 -4.24 4.60 -20.55
N PHE A 548 -5.56 4.59 -20.68
CA PHE A 548 -6.46 5.48 -19.95
C PHE A 548 -7.29 4.71 -18.91
N ILE A 549 -7.60 5.39 -17.81
CA ILE A 549 -8.60 4.98 -16.83
C ILE A 549 -9.68 6.06 -16.84
N ALA A 550 -10.91 5.68 -17.16
CA ALA A 550 -12.02 6.59 -17.41
C ALA A 550 -13.31 6.18 -16.68
N GLN A 551 -14.27 7.10 -16.62
CA GLN A 551 -15.56 6.92 -15.95
C GLN A 551 -16.63 6.24 -16.83
N SER A 552 -16.40 6.19 -18.15
CA SER A 552 -17.31 5.58 -19.11
C SER A 552 -16.56 5.15 -20.38
N LEU A 553 -17.15 4.26 -21.18
CA LEU A 553 -16.60 3.87 -22.48
C LEU A 553 -16.65 5.00 -23.53
N PRO A 554 -17.69 5.86 -23.57
CA PRO A 554 -17.66 7.10 -24.35
C PRO A 554 -16.45 7.98 -24.03
N ASP A 555 -16.14 8.22 -22.76
CA ASP A 555 -14.96 8.99 -22.35
C ASP A 555 -13.66 8.35 -22.84
N LEU A 556 -13.54 7.03 -22.68
CA LEU A 556 -12.38 6.28 -23.16
C LEU A 556 -12.19 6.45 -24.67
N SER A 557 -13.26 6.44 -25.46
CA SER A 557 -13.20 6.69 -26.90
C SER A 557 -12.77 8.12 -27.27
N LEU A 558 -13.14 9.13 -26.46
CA LEU A 558 -12.70 10.51 -26.65
C LEU A 558 -11.20 10.67 -26.38
N LEU A 559 -10.69 9.99 -25.35
CA LEU A 559 -9.27 9.97 -25.02
C LEU A 559 -8.45 9.27 -26.10
N LEU A 560 -8.93 8.11 -26.59
CA LEU A 560 -8.30 7.38 -27.70
C LEU A 560 -8.33 8.19 -29.00
N ASN A 561 -9.40 8.92 -29.30
CA ASN A 561 -9.45 9.83 -30.44
C ASN A 561 -8.41 10.97 -30.36
N ALA A 562 -8.02 11.39 -29.15
CA ALA A 562 -7.02 12.42 -28.98
C ALA A 562 -5.60 11.91 -29.20
N SER A 563 -5.30 10.65 -28.86
CA SER A 563 -3.91 10.16 -28.79
C SER A 563 -3.58 8.87 -29.54
N ALA A 564 -4.58 8.15 -30.05
CA ALA A 564 -4.46 6.83 -30.67
C ALA A 564 -5.02 6.80 -32.11
N THR A 565 -4.83 7.89 -32.86
CA THR A 565 -5.24 8.00 -34.27
C THR A 565 -4.06 8.30 -35.21
N THR A 566 -2.87 8.53 -34.66
CA THR A 566 -1.66 8.88 -35.40
C THR A 566 -0.47 8.08 -34.90
N ASP A 567 0.42 7.73 -35.81
CA ASP A 567 1.65 7.00 -35.52
C ASP A 567 2.65 7.88 -34.73
N ASN A 568 3.54 7.24 -33.96
CA ASN A 568 4.68 7.89 -33.32
C ASN A 568 5.96 7.14 -33.69
N PRO A 569 6.74 7.62 -34.67
CA PRO A 569 7.97 6.96 -35.09
C PRO A 569 9.04 6.81 -34.00
N ALA A 570 8.92 7.51 -32.87
CA ALA A 570 9.80 7.36 -31.72
C ALA A 570 9.42 6.21 -30.78
N ASP A 571 8.23 5.63 -30.92
CA ASP A 571 7.78 4.51 -30.09
C ASP A 571 8.43 3.20 -30.54
N VAL A 572 8.87 2.39 -29.57
CA VAL A 572 9.54 1.10 -29.83
C VAL A 572 8.61 0.07 -30.48
N LEU A 573 7.29 0.26 -30.42
CA LEU A 573 6.28 -0.62 -31.00
C LEU A 573 5.48 0.04 -32.14
N ASP A 574 5.92 1.18 -32.65
CA ASP A 574 5.13 1.94 -33.63
C ASP A 574 4.77 1.09 -34.87
N ASP A 575 5.74 0.34 -35.39
CA ASP A 575 5.60 -0.50 -36.57
C ASP A 575 4.52 -1.58 -36.45
N VAL A 576 4.22 -2.05 -35.23
CA VAL A 576 3.20 -3.07 -34.96
C VAL A 576 1.80 -2.58 -35.35
N ALA A 577 1.46 -1.32 -35.04
CA ALA A 577 0.11 -0.77 -35.22
C ALA A 577 -0.05 0.17 -36.43
N ASN A 578 1.02 0.35 -37.21
CA ASN A 578 1.01 1.31 -38.31
C ASN A 578 -0.08 1.03 -39.36
N GLY A 579 -0.89 2.04 -39.63
CA GLY A 579 -2.05 1.96 -40.51
C GLY A 579 -3.22 1.10 -39.99
N LYS A 580 -3.19 0.66 -38.71
CA LYS A 580 -4.26 -0.15 -38.08
C LYS A 580 -5.11 0.63 -37.09
N ARG A 581 -4.70 1.83 -36.71
CA ARG A 581 -5.40 2.68 -35.74
C ARG A 581 -6.73 3.18 -36.34
N PRO A 582 -7.85 3.09 -35.62
CA PRO A 582 -9.11 3.71 -36.04
C PRO A 582 -8.98 5.22 -36.25
N SER A 583 -9.63 5.75 -37.28
CA SER A 583 -9.72 7.20 -37.48
C SER A 583 -10.69 7.88 -36.51
N ASP A 584 -11.69 7.14 -36.02
CA ASP A 584 -12.63 7.58 -34.99
C ASP A 584 -13.10 6.38 -34.15
N TRP A 585 -12.64 6.30 -32.91
CA TRP A 585 -12.98 5.25 -31.95
C TRP A 585 -14.46 5.26 -31.55
N ARG A 586 -15.18 6.38 -31.71
CA ARG A 586 -16.61 6.50 -31.35
C ARG A 586 -17.50 5.69 -32.28
N THR A 587 -17.06 5.41 -33.52
CA THR A 587 -17.90 4.69 -34.50
C THR A 587 -18.21 3.26 -34.10
N PHE A 588 -17.49 2.72 -33.11
CA PHE A 588 -17.69 1.37 -32.59
C PHE A 588 -18.69 1.30 -31.44
N LEU A 589 -19.03 2.43 -30.79
CA LEU A 589 -19.93 2.47 -29.64
C LEU A 589 -21.40 2.32 -30.08
N LYS A 590 -21.77 1.08 -30.40
CA LYS A 590 -23.11 0.71 -30.85
C LYS A 590 -23.78 -0.20 -29.82
N ALA A 591 -25.03 0.10 -29.47
CA ALA A 591 -25.79 -0.67 -28.49
C ALA A 591 -26.06 -2.13 -28.92
N ASP A 592 -25.97 -2.43 -30.22
CA ASP A 592 -26.18 -3.75 -30.80
C ASP A 592 -24.87 -4.48 -31.15
N ALA A 593 -23.70 -3.98 -30.71
CA ALA A 593 -22.39 -4.56 -31.05
C ALA A 593 -22.19 -6.01 -30.58
N LEU A 594 -22.97 -6.48 -29.61
CA LEU A 594 -22.98 -7.86 -29.12
C LEU A 594 -23.90 -8.80 -29.89
N LYS A 595 -24.78 -8.28 -30.77
CA LYS A 595 -25.77 -9.09 -31.47
C LYS A 595 -25.10 -10.13 -32.37
N GLY A 596 -25.35 -11.41 -32.09
CA GLY A 596 -24.81 -12.55 -32.82
C GLY A 596 -23.36 -12.87 -32.49
N LYS A 597 -22.74 -12.20 -31.51
CA LYS A 597 -21.37 -12.48 -31.06
C LYS A 597 -21.30 -13.69 -30.14
N VAL A 598 -20.21 -14.44 -30.21
CA VAL A 598 -19.92 -15.54 -29.29
C VAL A 598 -18.84 -15.10 -28.32
N ILE A 599 -19.17 -15.10 -27.02
CA ILE A 599 -18.26 -14.75 -25.94
C ILE A 599 -17.81 -16.04 -25.25
N GLY A 600 -16.52 -16.33 -25.38
CA GLY A 600 -15.87 -17.51 -24.81
C GLY A 600 -15.59 -17.38 -23.31
N ILE A 601 -15.93 -18.39 -22.54
CA ILE A 601 -15.60 -18.53 -21.11
C ILE A 601 -14.55 -19.64 -20.96
N PRO A 602 -13.28 -19.32 -20.68
CA PRO A 602 -12.25 -20.34 -20.55
C PRO A 602 -12.51 -21.25 -19.35
N ALA A 603 -12.26 -22.55 -19.52
CA ALA A 603 -12.38 -23.53 -18.45
C ALA A 603 -11.50 -23.13 -17.25
N GLY A 604 -12.10 -23.11 -16.06
CA GLY A 604 -11.45 -22.73 -14.80
C GLY A 604 -11.26 -21.22 -14.58
N ALA A 605 -11.68 -20.37 -15.52
CA ALA A 605 -11.45 -18.92 -15.40
C ALA A 605 -12.19 -18.26 -14.22
N TYR A 606 -13.24 -18.91 -13.70
CA TYR A 606 -14.06 -18.42 -12.61
C TYR A 606 -13.98 -19.29 -11.35
N ASP A 607 -12.89 -20.05 -11.23
CA ASP A 607 -12.58 -20.84 -10.03
C ASP A 607 -11.69 -19.98 -9.12
N ASP A 608 -12.23 -19.56 -7.97
CA ASP A 608 -11.49 -18.76 -7.02
C ASP A 608 -10.39 -19.60 -6.33
N PRO A 609 -9.10 -19.21 -6.44
CA PRO A 609 -8.02 -19.93 -5.76
C PRO A 609 -8.09 -19.84 -4.23
N PHE A 610 -8.88 -18.90 -3.69
CA PHE A 610 -9.10 -18.73 -2.26
C PHE A 610 -10.26 -19.58 -1.73
N GLY A 611 -10.94 -20.34 -2.60
CA GLY A 611 -12.01 -21.27 -2.25
C GLY A 611 -13.34 -20.60 -1.88
N THR A 612 -13.47 -19.29 -2.11
CA THR A 612 -14.74 -18.56 -1.95
C THR A 612 -15.53 -18.60 -3.25
N THR A 613 -16.83 -18.31 -3.21
CA THR A 613 -17.65 -18.24 -4.45
C THR A 613 -18.41 -16.93 -4.60
N VAL A 614 -18.47 -16.08 -3.58
CA VAL A 614 -19.31 -14.87 -3.57
C VAL A 614 -19.06 -13.97 -4.78
N THR A 615 -17.79 -13.70 -5.09
CA THR A 615 -17.43 -12.85 -6.24
C THR A 615 -17.61 -13.58 -7.57
N SER A 616 -17.21 -14.85 -7.67
CA SER A 616 -17.30 -15.62 -8.92
C SER A 616 -18.74 -15.94 -9.31
N ASP A 617 -19.63 -16.20 -8.35
CA ASP A 617 -21.06 -16.41 -8.57
C ASP A 617 -21.74 -15.10 -9.00
N ALA A 618 -21.39 -13.96 -8.38
CA ALA A 618 -21.90 -12.65 -8.79
C ALA A 618 -21.48 -12.30 -10.23
N LEU A 619 -20.25 -12.63 -10.63
CA LEU A 619 -19.80 -12.47 -12.03
C LEU A 619 -20.53 -13.41 -12.98
N LYS A 620 -20.70 -14.69 -12.64
CA LYS A 620 -21.44 -15.64 -13.49
C LYS A 620 -22.89 -15.21 -13.72
N ALA A 621 -23.53 -14.61 -12.71
CA ALA A 621 -24.88 -14.06 -12.87
C ALA A 621 -24.96 -12.98 -13.96
N GLN A 622 -23.88 -12.23 -14.19
CA GLN A 622 -23.81 -11.18 -15.21
C GLN A 622 -23.69 -11.71 -16.64
N PHE A 623 -23.50 -13.02 -16.83
CA PHE A 623 -23.53 -13.64 -18.16
C PHE A 623 -24.87 -13.46 -18.88
N ALA A 624 -25.97 -13.40 -18.12
CA ALA A 624 -27.31 -13.16 -18.66
C ALA A 624 -27.43 -11.79 -19.37
N VAL A 625 -26.63 -10.79 -18.97
CA VAL A 625 -26.62 -9.47 -19.62
C VAL A 625 -26.03 -9.54 -21.02
N PHE A 626 -25.00 -10.38 -21.24
CA PHE A 626 -24.47 -10.62 -22.59
C PHE A 626 -25.51 -11.31 -23.47
N GLU A 627 -26.24 -12.29 -22.94
CA GLU A 627 -27.32 -12.97 -23.66
C GLU A 627 -28.46 -12.01 -24.00
N GLN A 628 -28.83 -11.13 -23.07
CA GLN A 628 -29.82 -10.08 -23.29
C GLN A 628 -29.38 -9.09 -24.38
N ALA A 629 -28.08 -8.78 -24.47
CA ALA A 629 -27.50 -7.96 -25.53
C ALA A 629 -27.40 -8.70 -26.89
N GLY A 630 -27.82 -9.97 -26.95
CA GLY A 630 -27.87 -10.78 -28.16
C GLY A 630 -26.61 -11.59 -28.45
N ALA A 631 -25.69 -11.71 -27.49
CA ALA A 631 -24.53 -12.58 -27.60
C ALA A 631 -24.84 -14.02 -27.13
N THR A 632 -23.97 -14.96 -27.48
CA THR A 632 -23.97 -16.34 -26.96
C THR A 632 -22.79 -16.51 -26.04
N ILE A 633 -23.03 -16.92 -24.79
CA ILE A 633 -21.97 -17.32 -23.86
C ILE A 633 -21.61 -18.78 -24.11
N LYS A 634 -20.32 -19.08 -24.29
CA LYS A 634 -19.85 -20.44 -24.63
C LYS A 634 -18.64 -20.82 -23.79
N GLN A 635 -18.71 -21.95 -23.09
CA GLN A 635 -17.52 -22.52 -22.44
C GLN A 635 -16.52 -23.02 -23.50
N ILE A 636 -15.26 -22.64 -23.35
CA ILE A 636 -14.15 -23.03 -24.23
C ILE A 636 -13.00 -23.65 -23.40
N PRO A 637 -12.07 -24.40 -24.01
CA PRO A 637 -10.88 -24.89 -23.31
C PRO A 637 -10.08 -23.76 -22.67
N ALA A 638 -9.28 -24.04 -21.65
CA ALA A 638 -8.36 -23.06 -21.09
C ALA A 638 -7.43 -22.50 -22.19
N ALA A 639 -6.99 -21.25 -22.02
CA ALA A 639 -6.10 -20.60 -22.96
C ALA A 639 -4.80 -21.41 -23.16
N PRO A 640 -4.25 -21.44 -24.39
CA PRO A 640 -3.03 -22.17 -24.66
C PRO A 640 -1.85 -21.59 -23.88
N ALA A 641 -0.93 -22.47 -23.48
CA ALA A 641 0.32 -22.06 -22.89
C ALA A 641 1.12 -21.19 -23.87
N ALA A 642 1.90 -20.26 -23.32
CA ALA A 642 2.77 -19.43 -24.12
C ALA A 642 3.80 -20.28 -24.89
N PRO A 643 4.32 -19.81 -26.04
CA PRO A 643 5.37 -20.50 -26.78
C PRO A 643 6.61 -20.76 -25.91
N THR A 644 7.52 -21.60 -26.38
CA THR A 644 8.84 -21.75 -25.75
C THR A 644 9.52 -20.40 -25.74
N ARG A 645 9.91 -19.93 -24.54
CA ARG A 645 10.54 -18.63 -24.34
C ARG A 645 12.03 -18.67 -24.75
N PRO A 646 12.47 -17.88 -25.75
CA PRO A 646 13.89 -17.63 -26.01
C PRO A 646 14.58 -16.84 -24.89
N ASP A 647 15.92 -16.77 -24.94
CA ASP A 647 16.65 -15.80 -24.13
C ASP A 647 16.43 -14.39 -24.67
N PHE A 648 15.86 -13.51 -23.84
CA PHE A 648 15.63 -12.11 -24.16
C PHE A 648 16.61 -11.17 -23.47
N GLY A 649 17.57 -11.69 -22.70
CA GLY A 649 18.36 -10.87 -21.79
C GLY A 649 17.46 -10.14 -20.77
N SER A 650 17.85 -8.92 -20.38
CA SER A 650 17.05 -8.06 -19.49
C SER A 650 16.46 -6.88 -20.25
N LEU A 651 15.20 -7.01 -20.66
CA LEU A 651 14.43 -5.94 -21.31
C LEU A 651 14.15 -4.76 -20.36
N GLY A 652 14.03 -5.01 -19.05
CA GLY A 652 13.88 -3.94 -18.07
C GLY A 652 15.15 -3.10 -17.94
N ASN A 653 16.32 -3.75 -17.87
CA ASN A 653 17.60 -3.02 -17.85
C ASN A 653 17.82 -2.24 -19.15
N GLU A 654 17.44 -2.81 -20.30
CA GLU A 654 17.54 -2.12 -21.57
C GLU A 654 16.59 -0.93 -21.66
N GLY A 655 15.34 -1.08 -21.23
CA GLY A 655 14.40 0.03 -21.15
C GLY A 655 14.99 1.18 -20.34
N TRP A 656 15.51 0.93 -19.13
CA TRP A 656 16.13 1.97 -18.33
C TRP A 656 17.34 2.61 -19.04
N ARG A 657 18.18 1.84 -19.73
CA ARG A 657 19.29 2.39 -20.54
C ARG A 657 18.80 3.36 -21.61
N GLN A 658 17.76 2.99 -22.35
CA GLN A 658 17.18 3.84 -23.38
C GLN A 658 16.54 5.10 -22.77
N TRP A 659 15.83 4.95 -21.65
CA TRP A 659 15.22 6.07 -20.95
C TRP A 659 16.26 7.09 -20.45
N PHE A 660 17.37 6.67 -19.85
CA PHE A 660 18.45 7.58 -19.44
C PHE A 660 19.19 8.21 -20.63
N ALA A 661 19.28 7.52 -21.77
CA ALA A 661 19.82 8.10 -22.99
C ALA A 661 18.94 9.24 -23.51
N ALA A 662 17.61 9.11 -23.39
CA ALA A 662 16.64 10.16 -23.71
C ALA A 662 16.59 11.27 -22.64
N HIS A 663 16.94 10.97 -21.39
CA HIS A 663 16.93 11.89 -20.24
C HIS A 663 18.31 12.10 -19.63
N PRO A 664 19.27 12.71 -20.35
CA PRO A 664 20.63 12.92 -19.84
C PRO A 664 20.69 13.90 -18.66
N ASP A 665 19.61 14.64 -18.38
CA ASP A 665 19.45 15.54 -17.23
C ASP A 665 18.71 14.94 -16.03
N ALA A 666 18.41 13.64 -16.04
CA ALA A 666 17.88 12.95 -14.87
C ALA A 666 18.82 13.16 -13.65
N PRO A 667 18.29 13.35 -12.43
CA PRO A 667 19.04 13.76 -11.24
C PRO A 667 19.80 12.60 -10.55
N THR A 668 19.71 11.40 -11.12
CA THR A 668 20.25 10.14 -10.59
C THR A 668 20.97 9.39 -11.70
N THR A 669 21.67 8.30 -11.37
CA THR A 669 22.30 7.44 -12.38
C THR A 669 21.52 6.16 -12.64
N LEU A 670 21.73 5.58 -13.82
CA LEU A 670 21.18 4.26 -14.20
C LEU A 670 21.43 3.20 -13.12
N ASP A 671 22.64 3.12 -12.60
CA ASP A 671 23.03 2.10 -11.61
C ASP A 671 22.25 2.19 -10.29
N GLN A 672 21.63 3.34 -9.99
CA GLN A 672 20.79 3.52 -8.79
C GLN A 672 19.37 2.97 -8.97
N VAL A 673 18.90 2.79 -10.20
CA VAL A 673 17.54 2.32 -10.50
C VAL A 673 17.50 0.98 -11.20
N SER A 674 18.56 0.60 -11.90
CA SER A 674 18.63 -0.63 -12.69
C SER A 674 20.06 -1.10 -12.80
N THR A 675 20.36 -2.29 -12.26
CA THR A 675 21.71 -2.85 -12.27
C THR A 675 21.87 -3.96 -13.32
N GLY A 676 23.01 -3.97 -14.00
CA GLY A 676 23.40 -5.03 -14.92
C GLY A 676 23.18 -4.72 -16.40
N ASN A 677 23.43 -5.72 -17.24
CA ASN A 677 23.29 -5.59 -18.68
C ASN A 677 21.82 -5.75 -19.09
N GLY A 678 21.37 -4.94 -20.02
CA GLY A 678 20.13 -5.13 -20.75
C GLY A 678 20.29 -5.94 -22.04
N SER A 679 19.16 -6.21 -22.68
CA SER A 679 19.02 -6.98 -23.91
C SER A 679 19.72 -6.36 -25.14
N THR A 680 20.25 -7.20 -26.02
CA THR A 680 20.71 -6.80 -27.36
C THR A 680 19.55 -6.58 -28.33
N ASN A 681 19.80 -5.94 -29.48
CA ASN A 681 18.79 -5.78 -30.53
C ASN A 681 18.28 -7.13 -31.09
N GLU A 682 19.12 -8.17 -31.10
CA GLU A 682 18.71 -9.52 -31.51
C GLU A 682 17.75 -10.14 -30.48
N GLN A 683 18.05 -9.99 -29.20
CA GLN A 683 17.18 -10.45 -28.11
C GLN A 683 15.83 -9.70 -28.08
N GLN A 684 15.83 -8.40 -28.38
CA GLN A 684 14.62 -7.59 -28.53
C GLN A 684 13.73 -8.10 -29.68
N ARG A 685 14.31 -8.28 -30.88
CA ARG A 685 13.60 -8.89 -32.02
C ARG A 685 13.09 -10.30 -31.73
N ALA A 686 13.85 -11.10 -30.98
CA ALA A 686 13.42 -12.42 -30.55
C ALA A 686 12.20 -12.35 -29.62
N PHE A 687 12.12 -11.32 -28.76
CA PHE A 687 10.96 -11.09 -27.90
C PHE A 687 9.73 -10.64 -28.70
N GLU A 688 9.88 -9.71 -29.64
CA GLU A 688 8.80 -9.32 -30.56
C GLU A 688 8.27 -10.52 -31.35
N ALA A 689 9.16 -11.34 -31.91
CA ALA A 689 8.78 -12.55 -32.64
C ALA A 689 8.05 -13.57 -31.74
N TYR A 690 8.51 -13.74 -30.50
CA TYR A 690 7.84 -14.56 -29.50
C TYR A 690 6.41 -14.06 -29.21
N ARG A 691 6.24 -12.75 -29.01
CA ARG A 691 4.91 -12.14 -28.77
C ARG A 691 4.01 -12.29 -29.98
N ALA A 692 4.52 -12.09 -31.19
CA ALA A 692 3.78 -12.30 -32.43
C ALA A 692 3.32 -13.76 -32.61
N GLN A 693 4.18 -14.73 -32.27
CA GLN A 693 3.78 -16.15 -32.25
C GLN A 693 2.70 -16.43 -31.22
N TYR A 694 2.79 -15.84 -30.02
CA TYR A 694 1.79 -16.04 -28.98
C TYR A 694 0.44 -15.43 -29.39
N ARG A 695 0.45 -14.23 -29.95
CA ARG A 695 -0.72 -13.56 -30.55
C ARG A 695 -1.42 -14.46 -31.57
N ALA A 696 -0.68 -14.98 -32.54
CA ALA A 696 -1.22 -15.89 -33.56
C ALA A 696 -1.81 -17.18 -32.96
N LEU A 697 -1.18 -17.71 -31.90
CA LEU A 697 -1.68 -18.88 -31.18
C LEU A 697 -3.02 -18.59 -30.47
N LEU A 698 -3.15 -17.42 -29.83
CA LEU A 698 -4.39 -17.01 -29.18
C LEU A 698 -5.51 -16.77 -30.19
N GLU A 699 -5.22 -16.08 -31.30
CA GLU A 699 -6.19 -15.85 -32.38
C GLU A 699 -6.68 -17.16 -32.99
N LYS A 700 -5.75 -18.10 -33.25
CA LYS A 700 -6.10 -19.43 -33.71
C LYS A 700 -6.97 -20.16 -32.68
N TRP A 701 -6.63 -20.11 -31.40
CA TRP A 701 -7.42 -20.74 -30.34
C TRP A 701 -8.83 -20.15 -30.24
N MET A 702 -8.99 -18.82 -30.35
CA MET A 702 -10.30 -18.17 -30.39
C MET A 702 -11.12 -18.65 -31.61
N SER A 703 -10.50 -18.66 -32.79
CA SER A 703 -11.11 -19.09 -34.04
C SER A 703 -11.52 -20.57 -34.04
N ASP A 704 -10.63 -21.47 -33.59
CA ASP A 704 -10.89 -22.92 -33.47
C ASP A 704 -12.08 -23.21 -32.54
N ASN A 705 -12.33 -22.32 -31.57
CA ASN A 705 -13.45 -22.42 -30.65
C ASN A 705 -14.65 -21.55 -31.04
N GLY A 706 -14.60 -20.84 -32.17
CA GLY A 706 -15.65 -19.96 -32.66
C GLY A 706 -16.03 -18.85 -31.68
N ALA A 707 -15.06 -18.27 -30.98
CA ALA A 707 -15.25 -17.15 -30.06
C ALA A 707 -14.84 -15.83 -30.73
N ASP A 708 -15.71 -14.83 -30.72
CA ASP A 708 -15.41 -13.47 -31.17
C ASP A 708 -14.56 -12.71 -30.13
N ALA A 709 -14.80 -12.98 -28.84
CA ALA A 709 -14.05 -12.43 -27.72
C ALA A 709 -14.07 -13.42 -26.55
N VAL A 710 -13.18 -13.22 -25.58
CA VAL A 710 -13.03 -14.10 -24.41
C VAL A 710 -13.17 -13.30 -23.13
N LEU A 711 -14.02 -13.78 -22.22
CA LEU A 711 -14.40 -13.07 -21.00
C LEU A 711 -13.70 -13.67 -19.78
N TYR A 712 -12.86 -12.85 -19.15
CA TYR A 712 -12.19 -13.15 -17.89
C TYR A 712 -12.78 -12.29 -16.75
N PRO A 713 -12.76 -12.77 -15.50
CA PRO A 713 -13.03 -11.92 -14.35
C PRO A 713 -11.94 -10.85 -14.21
N GLN A 714 -12.27 -9.67 -13.69
CA GLN A 714 -11.24 -8.78 -13.13
C GLN A 714 -10.69 -9.38 -11.83
N GLY A 715 -11.58 -9.75 -10.91
CA GLY A 715 -11.22 -10.39 -9.64
C GLY A 715 -12.16 -11.53 -9.29
N LEU A 716 -11.67 -12.46 -8.48
CA LEU A 716 -12.35 -13.70 -8.08
C LEU A 716 -12.69 -13.77 -6.59
N SER A 717 -12.15 -12.87 -5.77
CA SER A 717 -12.40 -12.79 -4.33
C SER A 717 -12.57 -11.33 -3.89
N ASP A 718 -12.74 -11.10 -2.59
CA ASP A 718 -12.66 -9.76 -2.01
C ASP A 718 -11.22 -9.21 -2.10
N ILE A 719 -11.10 -7.90 -2.33
CA ILE A 719 -9.83 -7.17 -2.25
C ILE A 719 -9.41 -7.10 -0.78
N HIS A 720 -8.15 -7.46 -0.48
CA HIS A 720 -7.63 -7.45 0.88
C HIS A 720 -7.05 -6.12 1.36
N LEU A 721 -6.75 -6.09 2.66
CA LEU A 721 -6.24 -4.93 3.37
C LEU A 721 -4.83 -4.54 2.90
N ASN A 722 -4.55 -3.23 2.94
CA ASN A 722 -3.27 -2.65 2.53
C ASN A 722 -2.11 -3.02 3.46
N ASP A 723 -2.39 -3.40 4.71
CA ASP A 723 -1.37 -3.74 5.70
C ASP A 723 -0.92 -5.21 5.66
N THR A 724 -1.38 -5.97 4.67
CA THR A 724 -0.94 -7.35 4.41
C THR A 724 0.36 -7.35 3.59
N ILE A 725 1.12 -8.45 3.57
CA ILE A 725 2.41 -8.52 2.82
C ILE A 725 2.32 -9.17 1.44
N GLY A 726 1.22 -9.84 1.15
CA GLY A 726 1.14 -10.80 0.05
C GLY A 726 -0.04 -10.55 -0.87
N ASN A 727 0.02 -11.13 -2.06
CA ASN A 727 -1.09 -11.16 -2.99
C ASN A 727 -2.27 -11.89 -2.36
N SER A 728 -3.18 -11.12 -1.80
CA SER A 728 -4.31 -11.66 -1.05
C SER A 728 -5.57 -11.24 -1.79
N PHE A 729 -5.73 -11.71 -3.02
CA PHE A 729 -7.02 -11.75 -3.69
C PHE A 729 -6.93 -12.66 -4.92
N GLY A 730 -8.01 -13.39 -5.18
CA GLY A 730 -8.17 -14.22 -6.35
C GLY A 730 -8.25 -13.35 -7.59
N ARG A 731 -7.45 -13.67 -8.61
CA ARG A 731 -7.48 -13.02 -9.91
C ARG A 731 -7.00 -13.98 -10.98
N LEU A 732 -7.36 -13.68 -12.22
CA LEU A 732 -6.82 -14.37 -13.38
C LEU A 732 -6.44 -13.35 -14.44
N ASP A 733 -5.14 -13.23 -14.65
CA ASP A 733 -4.59 -12.28 -15.61
C ASP A 733 -4.80 -12.84 -17.04
N PRO A 734 -5.49 -12.12 -17.94
CA PRO A 734 -5.59 -12.52 -19.33
C PRO A 734 -4.23 -12.38 -20.02
N GLN A 735 -4.05 -13.12 -21.11
CA GLN A 735 -2.78 -13.27 -21.82
C GLN A 735 -2.39 -12.00 -22.59
N SER A 736 -3.29 -11.01 -22.62
CA SER A 736 -3.13 -9.67 -23.19
C SER A 736 -1.73 -9.08 -23.07
N SER A 737 -1.26 -8.82 -21.86
CA SER A 737 0.06 -8.24 -21.62
C SER A 737 1.22 -9.07 -22.17
N ALA A 738 1.14 -10.40 -22.09
CA ALA A 738 2.20 -11.30 -22.55
C ALA A 738 2.22 -11.47 -24.09
N ALA A 739 1.06 -11.39 -24.75
CA ALA A 739 0.91 -11.63 -26.19
C ALA A 739 0.72 -10.35 -27.01
N GLY A 740 0.41 -9.22 -26.38
CA GLY A 740 0.19 -7.97 -27.06
C GLY A 740 -1.22 -7.75 -27.61
N VAL A 741 -2.22 -8.56 -27.20
CA VAL A 741 -3.62 -8.50 -27.68
C VAL A 741 -4.52 -7.57 -26.85
N PRO A 742 -5.58 -7.00 -27.42
CA PRO A 742 -6.40 -6.01 -26.74
C PRO A 742 -7.33 -6.65 -25.70
N THR A 743 -7.55 -5.93 -24.60
CA THR A 743 -8.50 -6.26 -23.54
C THR A 743 -9.25 -5.00 -23.11
N ALA A 744 -10.58 -5.04 -23.18
CA ALA A 744 -11.46 -4.02 -22.62
C ALA A 744 -11.82 -4.37 -21.16
N ILE A 745 -11.76 -3.37 -20.28
CA ILE A 745 -11.99 -3.49 -18.84
C ILE A 745 -13.24 -2.67 -18.52
N PHE A 746 -14.25 -3.29 -17.90
CA PHE A 746 -15.49 -2.60 -17.53
C PHE A 746 -16.15 -3.21 -16.29
N PRO A 747 -16.79 -2.38 -15.45
CA PRO A 747 -17.50 -2.81 -14.25
C PRO A 747 -18.80 -3.57 -14.58
N ALA A 748 -19.20 -4.45 -13.66
CA ALA A 748 -20.35 -5.34 -13.76
C ALA A 748 -21.24 -5.30 -12.50
N GLY A 749 -21.07 -4.28 -11.64
CA GLY A 749 -21.81 -4.11 -10.39
C GLY A 749 -20.97 -4.36 -9.15
N VAL A 750 -21.59 -4.96 -8.13
CA VAL A 750 -20.97 -5.35 -6.86
C VAL A 750 -21.29 -6.79 -6.52
N ASN A 751 -20.41 -7.42 -5.73
CA ASN A 751 -20.74 -8.69 -5.07
C ASN A 751 -21.60 -8.45 -3.80
N ALA A 752 -22.01 -9.53 -3.14
CA ALA A 752 -22.82 -9.47 -1.92
C ALA A 752 -22.12 -8.77 -0.72
N ASN A 753 -20.79 -8.61 -0.78
CA ASN A 753 -20.01 -7.92 0.24
C ASN A 753 -19.80 -6.42 -0.08
N GLY A 754 -20.40 -5.92 -1.17
CA GLY A 754 -20.22 -4.54 -1.63
C GLY A 754 -18.90 -4.27 -2.36
N THR A 755 -18.08 -5.30 -2.63
CA THR A 755 -16.85 -5.14 -3.42
C THR A 755 -17.24 -4.96 -4.91
N PRO A 756 -16.71 -3.94 -5.61
CA PRO A 756 -16.90 -3.81 -7.06
C PRO A 756 -16.48 -5.08 -7.80
N ILE A 757 -17.22 -5.44 -8.84
CA ILE A 757 -16.88 -6.55 -9.74
C ILE A 757 -16.87 -6.06 -11.17
N GLY A 758 -16.17 -6.77 -12.05
CA GLY A 758 -16.09 -6.41 -13.45
C GLY A 758 -15.41 -7.47 -14.29
N PHE A 759 -15.37 -7.20 -15.59
CA PHE A 759 -14.85 -8.10 -16.59
C PHE A 759 -13.64 -7.54 -17.33
N GLN A 760 -12.87 -8.48 -17.86
CA GLN A 760 -11.82 -8.27 -18.84
C GLN A 760 -12.24 -9.02 -20.10
N LEU A 761 -12.59 -8.30 -21.16
CA LEU A 761 -12.98 -8.88 -22.44
C LEU A 761 -11.78 -8.80 -23.39
N GLN A 762 -11.16 -9.93 -23.70
CA GLN A 762 -9.99 -10.05 -24.57
C GLN A 762 -10.42 -10.33 -26.02
N GLY A 763 -9.83 -9.61 -26.97
CA GLY A 763 -10.08 -9.75 -28.41
C GLY A 763 -8.86 -10.23 -29.20
N ALA A 764 -9.03 -10.42 -30.51
CA ALA A 764 -7.93 -10.58 -31.46
C ALA A 764 -7.20 -9.24 -31.67
N ALA A 765 -5.94 -9.27 -32.12
CA ALA A 765 -5.18 -8.05 -32.35
C ALA A 765 -5.84 -7.16 -33.41
N PHE A 766 -5.77 -5.85 -33.19
CA PHE A 766 -6.34 -4.81 -34.06
C PHE A 766 -7.87 -4.84 -34.20
N GLN A 767 -8.57 -5.60 -33.36
CA GLN A 767 -10.03 -5.51 -33.17
C GLN A 767 -10.40 -4.67 -31.94
N ASP A 768 -9.50 -3.78 -31.53
CA ASP A 768 -9.64 -2.93 -30.34
C ASP A 768 -10.95 -2.13 -30.34
N GLY A 769 -11.33 -1.58 -31.50
CA GLY A 769 -12.56 -0.83 -31.66
C GLY A 769 -13.80 -1.71 -31.48
N GLU A 770 -13.86 -2.86 -32.17
CA GLU A 770 -14.95 -3.82 -32.04
C GLU A 770 -15.10 -4.31 -30.59
N LEU A 771 -13.99 -4.58 -29.93
CA LEU A 771 -13.94 -5.02 -28.53
C LEU A 771 -14.50 -3.94 -27.59
N LEU A 772 -14.13 -2.67 -27.82
CA LEU A 772 -14.69 -1.52 -27.10
C LEU A 772 -16.20 -1.40 -27.33
N GLY A 773 -16.65 -1.64 -28.57
CA GLY A 773 -18.07 -1.68 -28.94
C GLY A 773 -18.84 -2.79 -28.21
N MET A 774 -18.28 -4.00 -28.10
CA MET A 774 -18.89 -5.10 -27.36
C MET A 774 -19.03 -4.78 -25.87
N ALA A 775 -17.99 -4.21 -25.24
CA ALA A 775 -18.07 -3.73 -23.86
C ALA A 775 -19.15 -2.65 -23.70
N TYR A 776 -19.29 -1.75 -24.68
CA TYR A 776 -20.30 -0.70 -24.67
C TYR A 776 -21.72 -1.25 -24.75
N ALA A 777 -21.97 -2.20 -25.65
CA ALA A 777 -23.28 -2.86 -25.73
C ALA A 777 -23.68 -3.53 -24.40
N TYR A 778 -22.73 -4.21 -23.73
CA TYR A 778 -22.96 -4.76 -22.39
C TYR A 778 -23.30 -3.64 -21.38
N ASP A 779 -22.49 -2.59 -21.34
CA ASP A 779 -22.60 -1.50 -20.36
C ASP A 779 -23.91 -0.71 -20.49
N THR A 780 -24.46 -0.57 -21.70
CA THR A 780 -25.77 0.09 -21.92
C THR A 780 -26.91 -0.60 -21.19
N ILE A 781 -26.78 -1.90 -20.90
CA ILE A 781 -27.75 -2.70 -20.15
C ILE A 781 -27.34 -2.79 -18.68
N ALA A 782 -26.11 -3.21 -18.39
CA ALA A 782 -25.66 -3.48 -17.02
C ALA A 782 -25.50 -2.22 -16.17
N LYS A 783 -24.96 -1.13 -16.74
CA LYS A 783 -24.61 0.10 -16.01
C LYS A 783 -23.88 -0.19 -14.70
N GLY A 784 -22.86 -1.04 -14.78
CA GLY A 784 -22.25 -1.69 -13.61
C GLY A 784 -21.39 -0.78 -12.74
N ARG A 785 -21.03 0.41 -13.22
CA ARG A 785 -20.18 1.36 -12.50
C ARG A 785 -20.79 1.77 -11.16
N GLN A 786 -19.96 1.78 -10.12
CA GLN A 786 -20.30 2.27 -8.79
C GLN A 786 -19.58 3.60 -8.51
N ILE A 787 -20.20 4.44 -7.69
CA ILE A 787 -19.61 5.69 -7.20
C ILE A 787 -19.28 5.50 -5.72
N PRO A 788 -18.06 5.78 -5.26
CA PRO A 788 -17.73 5.65 -3.86
C PRO A 788 -18.45 6.67 -2.97
N THR A 789 -18.88 6.24 -1.79
CA THR A 789 -19.65 7.07 -0.84
C THR A 789 -18.77 7.76 0.20
N ILE A 790 -17.54 7.30 0.39
CA ILE A 790 -16.60 7.81 1.40
C ILE A 790 -16.04 9.21 1.08
N THR A 791 -16.19 9.68 -0.16
CA THR A 791 -15.76 11.02 -0.61
C THR A 791 -16.99 11.81 -1.09
N PRO A 792 -17.93 12.17 -0.19
CA PRO A 792 -19.18 12.81 -0.57
C PRO A 792 -18.97 14.19 -1.22
N ALA A 793 -20.05 14.82 -1.68
CA ALA A 793 -19.98 16.19 -2.19
C ALA A 793 -19.55 17.15 -1.07
N LEU A 794 -18.67 18.10 -1.39
CA LEU A 794 -18.30 19.16 -0.46
C LEU A 794 -19.41 20.20 -0.38
N ALA A 795 -19.64 20.75 0.81
CA ALA A 795 -20.60 21.84 0.97
C ALA A 795 -20.08 23.10 0.25
N TYR A 796 -20.95 23.74 -0.54
CA TYR A 796 -20.61 24.96 -1.25
C TYR A 796 -20.63 26.17 -0.31
N ASP A 797 -19.54 26.93 -0.32
CA ASP A 797 -19.41 28.22 0.37
C ASP A 797 -18.63 29.18 -0.55
N ALA A 798 -19.32 30.21 -1.05
CA ALA A 798 -18.75 31.17 -1.98
C ALA A 798 -17.67 32.06 -1.35
N ASP A 799 -17.71 32.22 -0.02
CA ASP A 799 -16.82 33.09 0.74
C ASP A 799 -15.66 32.31 1.39
N ALA A 800 -15.67 30.97 1.26
CA ALA A 800 -14.59 30.13 1.75
C ALA A 800 -13.25 30.49 1.08
N ILE A 801 -12.17 30.31 1.82
CA ILE A 801 -10.83 30.41 1.26
C ILE A 801 -10.50 29.06 0.63
N PRO A 802 -10.20 29.01 -0.68
CA PRO A 802 -9.64 27.86 -1.33
C PRO A 802 -8.52 27.18 -0.54
N ASN A 803 -8.71 25.92 -0.15
CA ASN A 803 -7.63 25.16 0.46
C ASN A 803 -6.50 24.95 -0.55
N PRO A 804 -5.23 25.22 -0.15
CA PRO A 804 -4.10 24.88 -0.98
C PRO A 804 -3.99 23.36 -1.10
N VAL A 805 -3.55 22.90 -2.27
CA VAL A 805 -3.19 21.50 -2.47
C VAL A 805 -1.67 21.44 -2.54
N GLU A 806 -1.05 21.22 -1.39
CA GLU A 806 0.40 21.02 -1.35
C GLU A 806 0.75 19.66 -1.99
N PRO A 807 1.88 19.55 -2.71
CA PRO A 807 2.41 18.25 -3.13
C PRO A 807 2.61 17.33 -1.92
N LEU A 808 2.46 16.02 -2.12
CA LEU A 808 2.89 15.06 -1.10
C LEU A 808 4.40 15.17 -0.95
N GLU A 809 4.86 15.27 0.29
CA GLU A 809 6.27 15.20 0.60
C GLU A 809 6.73 13.74 0.65
N PRO A 810 7.97 13.42 0.22
CA PRO A 810 8.53 12.10 0.44
C PRO A 810 8.52 11.76 1.94
N ILE A 811 7.95 10.60 2.27
CA ILE A 811 8.00 10.03 3.61
C ILE A 811 9.47 9.82 3.98
N PRO A 812 9.93 10.39 5.10
CA PRO A 812 11.30 10.19 5.53
C PRO A 812 11.61 8.70 5.65
N THR A 813 12.67 8.26 5.00
CA THR A 813 13.31 6.99 5.37
C THR A 813 13.93 7.20 6.74
N GLN A 814 13.17 6.92 7.80
CA GLN A 814 13.69 7.11 9.16
C GLN A 814 14.99 6.31 9.29
N PRO A 815 16.12 6.94 9.68
CA PRO A 815 17.30 6.17 10.02
C PRO A 815 16.91 5.26 11.18
N ALA A 816 17.27 3.97 11.09
CA ALA A 816 17.13 3.04 12.21
C ALA A 816 17.55 3.77 13.49
N PRO A 817 16.68 3.89 14.50
CA PRO A 817 16.92 4.74 15.66
C PRO A 817 18.32 4.45 16.17
N SER A 818 19.17 5.48 16.22
CA SER A 818 20.49 5.34 16.80
C SER A 818 20.26 5.05 18.27
N VAL A 819 20.23 3.77 18.64
CA VAL A 819 19.94 3.32 20.01
C VAL A 819 20.78 4.16 20.94
N PRO A 820 20.19 5.00 21.81
CA PRO A 820 20.97 5.82 22.72
C PRO A 820 21.81 4.86 23.56
N VAL A 821 23.13 4.90 23.39
CA VAL A 821 24.03 3.98 24.05
C VAL A 821 24.03 4.32 25.54
N LYS A 822 23.62 3.39 26.42
CA LYS A 822 23.84 3.52 27.87
C LYS A 822 25.33 3.35 28.15
N ILE A 823 26.07 4.45 28.22
CA ILE A 823 27.49 4.43 28.58
C ILE A 823 27.63 4.44 30.10
N ALA A 824 28.13 3.35 30.66
CA ALA A 824 28.41 3.19 32.09
C ALA A 824 29.64 4.00 32.56
N SER A 825 29.53 5.33 32.54
CA SER A 825 30.30 6.32 33.32
C SER A 825 31.86 6.38 33.23
N ALA A 826 32.34 7.63 33.16
CA ALA A 826 33.72 8.15 33.25
C ALA A 826 34.67 8.00 32.04
N VAL A 827 34.92 9.12 31.35
CA VAL A 827 36.09 9.31 30.47
C VAL A 827 37.32 9.51 31.35
N SER A 828 38.26 8.56 31.33
CA SER A 828 39.55 8.72 32.00
C SER A 828 40.67 8.98 30.99
N PHE A 829 41.51 9.96 31.30
CA PHE A 829 42.64 10.38 30.48
C PHE A 829 43.94 10.09 31.22
N LYS A 830 44.76 9.19 30.66
CA LYS A 830 46.08 8.85 31.20
C LYS A 830 47.15 9.24 30.18
N LEU A 831 48.01 10.17 30.57
CA LEU A 831 49.24 10.44 29.83
C LEU A 831 50.21 9.29 30.07
N SER A 832 50.86 8.78 29.01
CA SER A 832 51.88 7.73 29.17
C SER A 832 53.08 8.21 29.99
N SER A 833 53.31 9.52 30.04
CA SER A 833 54.31 10.18 30.89
C SER A 833 53.87 11.60 31.25
N SER A 834 54.22 12.07 32.44
CA SER A 834 53.97 13.47 32.87
C SER A 834 54.91 14.48 32.19
N SER A 835 55.95 13.99 31.51
CA SER A 835 56.82 14.81 30.65
C SER A 835 57.28 14.07 29.38
N ILE A 836 57.50 14.81 28.30
CA ILE A 836 58.07 14.32 27.03
C ILE A 836 59.21 15.24 26.55
N LYS A 837 60.23 14.70 25.86
CA LYS A 837 61.33 15.50 25.28
C LYS A 837 60.87 16.25 24.02
N ALA A 838 61.30 17.49 23.84
CA ALA A 838 61.00 18.33 22.69
C ALA A 838 61.32 17.61 21.37
N GLY A 839 60.42 17.72 20.39
CA GLY A 839 60.57 17.07 19.07
C GLY A 839 60.11 15.61 19.00
N LYS A 840 59.84 14.94 20.13
CA LYS A 840 59.27 13.58 20.15
C LYS A 840 57.75 13.58 20.27
N ASN A 841 57.13 12.59 19.64
CA ASN A 841 55.70 12.33 19.68
C ASN A 841 55.27 11.83 21.07
N GLY A 842 54.30 12.52 21.69
CA GLY A 842 53.69 12.06 22.95
C GLY A 842 52.59 11.03 22.68
N LYS A 843 52.56 9.91 23.41
CA LYS A 843 51.46 8.94 23.37
C LYS A 843 50.44 9.25 24.49
N VAL A 844 49.17 9.12 24.16
CA VAL A 844 48.06 9.37 25.07
C VAL A 844 47.13 8.17 25.04
N THR A 845 46.79 7.66 26.20
CA THR A 845 45.77 6.62 26.34
C THR A 845 44.51 7.23 26.93
N VAL A 846 43.41 7.07 26.22
CA VAL A 846 42.07 7.47 26.69
C VAL A 846 41.24 6.22 26.89
N ALA A 847 40.61 6.11 28.05
CA ALA A 847 39.76 4.99 28.39
C ALA A 847 38.33 5.48 28.65
N VAL A 848 37.36 4.79 28.06
CA VAL A 848 35.91 5.02 28.23
C VAL A 848 35.31 3.70 28.67
N LYS A 849 34.71 3.62 29.85
CA LYS A 849 34.00 2.40 30.26
C LYS A 849 32.61 2.38 29.60
N ALA A 850 32.35 1.38 28.77
CA ALA A 850 31.07 1.11 28.14
C ALA A 850 30.81 -0.41 28.18
N SER A 851 29.58 -0.82 28.44
CA SER A 851 29.16 -2.23 28.54
C SER A 851 28.00 -2.51 27.58
N GLY A 852 28.04 -3.65 26.87
CA GLY A 852 26.88 -4.22 26.15
C GLY A 852 26.49 -3.56 24.83
N VAL A 853 27.42 -3.26 23.92
CA VAL A 853 27.11 -2.55 22.66
C VAL A 853 27.84 -3.14 21.45
N SER A 854 27.20 -3.14 20.28
CA SER A 854 27.83 -3.32 18.95
C SER A 854 27.74 -2.00 18.17
N GLY A 855 28.82 -1.59 17.48
CA GLY A 855 28.85 -0.35 16.66
C GLY A 855 29.71 0.82 17.17
N PRO A 856 29.71 1.98 16.48
CA PRO A 856 30.43 3.19 16.88
C PRO A 856 29.79 3.87 18.09
N LEU A 857 30.58 4.20 19.12
CA LEU A 857 30.10 4.74 20.40
C LEU A 857 30.16 6.28 20.47
N GLY A 858 30.87 6.96 19.57
CA GLY A 858 31.05 8.42 19.57
C GLY A 858 32.48 8.87 19.26
N THR A 859 32.80 10.15 19.48
CA THR A 859 34.11 10.74 19.21
C THR A 859 34.76 11.32 20.46
N ILE A 860 36.08 11.21 20.55
CA ILE A 860 36.91 11.84 21.58
C ILE A 860 37.77 12.90 20.90
N ARG A 861 37.75 14.12 21.45
CA ARG A 861 38.58 15.24 21.00
C ARG A 861 39.55 15.62 22.11
N VAL A 862 40.85 15.68 21.78
CA VAL A 862 41.87 16.27 22.64
C VAL A 862 42.11 17.70 22.20
N LYS A 863 41.94 18.65 23.11
CA LYS A 863 42.04 20.09 22.85
C LYS A 863 43.14 20.74 23.69
N LYS A 864 43.81 21.76 23.13
CA LYS A 864 44.64 22.73 23.85
C LYS A 864 44.02 24.11 23.63
N GLY A 865 43.39 24.67 24.67
CA GLY A 865 42.50 25.83 24.49
C GLY A 865 41.29 25.45 23.63
N SER A 866 40.95 26.29 22.65
CA SER A 866 39.89 26.02 21.65
C SER A 866 40.33 25.07 20.52
N LYS A 867 41.64 24.92 20.28
CA LYS A 867 42.19 24.14 19.17
C LYS A 867 42.14 22.63 19.45
N THR A 868 41.52 21.88 18.55
CA THR A 868 41.52 20.40 18.56
C THR A 868 42.84 19.87 18.00
N LEU A 869 43.57 19.12 18.82
CA LEU A 869 44.85 18.50 18.45
C LEU A 869 44.67 17.11 17.81
N LYS A 870 43.64 16.37 18.22
CA LYS A 870 43.30 15.05 17.66
C LYS A 870 41.84 14.71 17.90
N THR A 871 41.21 14.10 16.90
CA THR A 871 39.88 13.47 16.99
C THR A 871 40.03 11.96 16.82
N VAL A 872 39.32 11.20 17.65
CA VAL A 872 39.44 9.75 17.75
C VAL A 872 38.03 9.17 17.86
N THR A 873 37.58 8.47 16.82
CA THR A 873 36.31 7.71 16.87
C THR A 873 36.47 6.49 17.77
N PHE A 874 35.52 6.27 18.67
CA PHE A 874 35.49 5.14 19.59
C PHE A 874 34.47 4.11 19.08
N ARG A 875 34.84 2.84 19.02
CA ARG A 875 33.98 1.74 18.55
C ARG A 875 33.88 0.66 19.64
N ALA A 876 32.80 -0.13 19.62
CA ALA A 876 32.55 -1.23 20.56
C ALA A 876 33.74 -2.21 20.69
N LYS A 877 34.46 -2.48 19.58
CA LYS A 877 35.64 -3.37 19.57
C LYS A 877 36.83 -2.87 20.39
N ASP A 878 36.84 -1.60 20.80
CA ASP A 878 37.98 -0.99 21.50
C ASP A 878 38.05 -1.38 23.00
N LYS A 879 37.15 -2.25 23.51
CA LYS A 879 37.09 -2.76 24.90
C LYS A 879 37.34 -1.69 25.97
N GLY A 880 36.89 -0.46 25.69
CA GLY A 880 36.98 0.69 26.57
C GLY A 880 38.35 1.37 26.71
N LYS A 881 39.34 1.13 25.84
CA LYS A 881 40.64 1.84 25.84
C LYS A 881 41.20 2.07 24.44
N ARG A 882 41.69 3.28 24.16
CA ARG A 882 42.41 3.60 22.90
C ARG A 882 43.64 4.48 23.16
N THR A 883 44.75 4.13 22.53
CA THR A 883 46.00 4.91 22.57
C THR A 883 46.26 5.58 21.23
N PHE A 884 46.65 6.85 21.24
CA PHE A 884 47.00 7.60 20.03
C PHE A 884 48.12 8.60 20.29
N THR A 885 48.73 9.06 19.20
CA THR A 885 49.85 9.99 19.21
C THR A 885 49.36 11.43 19.08
N LEU A 886 49.84 12.31 19.94
CA LEU A 886 49.62 13.76 19.83
C LEU A 886 50.57 14.38 18.80
N PRO A 887 50.15 15.44 18.10
CA PRO A 887 51.06 16.25 17.28
C PRO A 887 52.19 16.85 18.14
N LYS A 888 53.34 17.16 17.51
CA LYS A 888 54.49 17.77 18.19
C LYS A 888 54.08 19.09 18.86
N LEU A 889 54.40 19.22 20.15
CA LEU A 889 54.15 20.43 20.94
C LEU A 889 55.48 21.11 21.26
N GLY A 890 55.52 22.45 21.27
CA GLY A 890 56.71 23.22 21.66
C GLY A 890 57.09 23.03 23.14
N LYS A 891 58.30 23.46 23.54
CA LYS A 891 58.74 23.40 24.95
C LYS A 891 57.78 24.18 25.87
N GLY A 892 57.54 23.67 27.08
CA GLY A 892 56.67 24.31 28.08
C GLY A 892 55.57 23.42 28.66
N LYS A 893 54.71 24.00 29.50
CA LYS A 893 53.55 23.31 30.11
C LYS A 893 52.32 23.50 29.23
N HIS A 894 51.66 22.41 28.84
CA HIS A 894 50.46 22.42 27.99
C HIS A 894 49.28 21.81 28.74
N ARG A 895 48.22 22.59 28.93
CA ARG A 895 46.96 22.12 29.52
C ARG A 895 46.09 21.50 28.44
N LEU A 896 45.85 20.19 28.52
CA LEU A 896 45.10 19.42 27.54
C LEU A 896 43.75 19.02 28.13
N LYS A 897 42.66 19.33 27.43
CA LYS A 897 41.29 18.90 27.77
C LYS A 897 40.87 17.80 26.82
N VAL A 898 40.31 16.73 27.35
CA VAL A 898 39.71 15.65 26.57
C VAL A 898 38.22 15.70 26.74
N VAL A 899 37.51 15.69 25.62
CA VAL A 899 36.06 15.83 25.54
C VAL A 899 35.52 14.66 24.74
N TYR A 900 34.54 13.96 25.30
CA TYR A 900 33.75 12.98 24.58
C TYR A 900 32.50 13.64 23.99
N SER A 901 32.08 13.22 22.80
CA SER A 901 30.89 13.69 22.08
C SER A 901 30.28 12.54 21.29
N GLY A 902 29.11 12.06 21.69
CA GLY A 902 28.34 10.97 21.07
C GLY A 902 26.88 10.95 21.57
N GLY A 903 26.02 10.12 20.96
CA GLY A 903 24.61 9.97 21.35
C GLY A 903 24.41 8.94 22.46
N GLY A 904 23.56 9.25 23.45
CA GLY A 904 23.26 8.41 24.62
C GLY A 904 23.22 9.17 25.95
N ASP A 905 22.51 8.63 26.95
CA ASP A 905 22.52 9.13 28.33
C ASP A 905 23.85 8.79 29.03
N VAL A 906 24.72 9.78 29.20
CA VAL A 906 26.02 9.62 29.87
C VAL A 906 25.91 10.02 31.35
N LYS A 907 25.98 9.06 32.27
CA LYS A 907 26.17 9.37 33.71
C LYS A 907 27.64 9.75 33.98
N GLY A 908 27.91 10.93 34.54
CA GLY A 908 29.24 11.38 35.00
C GLY A 908 29.97 12.39 34.09
N LYS A 909 31.28 12.61 34.31
CA LYS A 909 32.05 13.65 33.59
C LYS A 909 32.35 13.25 32.12
N THR A 910 31.84 14.04 31.17
CA THR A 910 32.09 13.92 29.71
C THR A 910 33.41 14.54 29.26
N SER A 911 34.15 15.17 30.18
CA SER A 911 35.47 15.72 29.91
C SER A 911 36.41 15.66 31.12
N THR A 912 37.72 15.66 30.85
CA THR A 912 38.78 15.72 31.87
C THR A 912 39.97 16.52 31.37
N THR A 913 40.79 17.07 32.26
CA THR A 913 41.93 17.93 31.90
C THR A 913 43.20 17.49 32.63
N ARG A 914 44.33 17.45 31.92
CA ARG A 914 45.66 17.18 32.48
C ARG A 914 46.71 18.11 31.87
N THR A 915 47.77 18.36 32.63
CA THR A 915 48.91 19.16 32.17
C THR A 915 50.06 18.25 31.74
N LEU A 916 50.58 18.49 30.53
CA LEU A 916 51.75 17.81 29.98
C LEU A 916 52.94 18.77 29.92
N ARG A 917 54.10 18.38 30.46
CA ARG A 917 55.34 19.18 30.37
C ARG A 917 56.22 18.69 29.22
N VAL A 918 56.50 19.56 28.26
CA VAL A 918 57.46 19.28 27.18
C VAL A 918 58.80 19.90 27.57
N LYS A 919 59.81 19.05 27.83
CA LYS A 919 61.16 19.44 28.26
C LYS A 919 62.05 19.69 27.04
#